data_AF-A0A2W5I9L5-F1
#
_entry.id   AF-A0A2W5I9L5-F1
#
_cell.length_a   1.000
_cell.length_b   1.000
_cell.length_c   1.000
_cell.angle_alpha   90.00
_cell.angle_beta   90.00
_cell.angle_gamma   90.00
#
_symmetry.space_group_name_H-M   'P 1'
#
loop_
_entity.id
_entity.type
_entity.pdbx_description
1 polymer ?
#
loop_
_entity_poly.entity_id
_entity_poly.type
_entity_poly.pdbx_seq_one_letter_code
_entity_poly.pdbx_strand_id
1 'polypeptide(L)'
;MGRHSAPRNSGDPSDTRASWQGKTSLLANNTTRTTDGARTSHRTATSVSSTSRQSSQRTSQQSSKRASQRPVNRANKRQDTLRSTNQDKRKTETSKAPKTTKPKVSKASKAKAKKKVPLKERSPKSIVGSIFKWIGIILLALIVACVIFFVLMYLFVKVPAPGDIPTAQRVTLVASDGKTVLGDIIPEAGNRREVDAKQIPDHLRHATMAAEDREFMTNKGFSFTGFGRAAVGQVTHRSDNGGGSTITQQYVKNALVGNQHSYWRKFKELVVSMKMSNQWSKDEIMTAYLNTIYFGRGAYGVETASQAYFNKHVQDLTPAESAMLAGLIQQPSNLDPRVNPVASKTRWKYVVRGMLNEGWLSASEVATMDFPKTIPENKSLRIDERLSGPNGLIKAQIMRELAEHGFTEQDVTSQGLRIVTTISMDAQNAAIEAVTQTLQNQPKQMRAAAVTIDPQTGGVLAYYGGARAGDFDYAYAPQMTGSSFKVFTLAAALNQDIPLSKMYSSAPYQMGKVVIENSEDMSCGTCTIASATVMSLNTSYYRLMMDLKNGSRDVQAMAYKAGIPREIPGYGKTLQNEDGTVEGGITLGAYPVRPFDMASAYATFAARGIYHEPFFVKEAVANGGSGRSVYKHDDNSGERRVKEVVADNVTSALEPIASYSNGHGLAGGRPSASKTGTVQLGSTGKNRDAWMVGYTPQASTAVWVGTQNGTALETSGGAAVWGSTLPSDIWQYTMNGALQNQQFTYFPTPGAIAGQAGRPESYYGGDTTTTDTSTKKESKSSSKHKPKKDHSGKENHPKTQSRSPLLPDIPGMRNPFGPSRSTPKSPESDNRDNGVLWR
;
A
#
# COMPACT_ATOMS: atom_id res chain seq x y z
N MET A 1 50.88 -9.23 50.56
CA MET A 1 51.91 -10.29 50.40
C MET A 1 51.60 -11.11 49.16
N GLY A 2 52.57 -11.79 48.55
CA GLY A 2 52.34 -12.82 47.52
C GLY A 2 52.21 -12.31 46.07
N ARG A 3 53.15 -12.77 45.23
CA ARG A 3 53.06 -12.88 43.76
C ARG A 3 53.18 -14.37 43.40
N HIS A 4 53.19 -14.69 42.10
CA HIS A 4 53.73 -15.94 41.51
C HIS A 4 52.82 -17.19 41.62
N SER A 5 52.89 -18.19 40.73
CA SER A 5 53.45 -18.25 39.35
C SER A 5 52.90 -19.51 38.64
N ALA A 6 53.08 -19.61 37.32
CA ALA A 6 52.90 -20.87 36.57
C ALA A 6 54.20 -21.71 36.55
N PRO A 7 54.11 -23.03 36.28
CA PRO A 7 55.20 -23.81 35.71
C PRO A 7 54.81 -24.51 34.38
N ARG A 8 55.82 -25.09 33.70
CA ARG A 8 55.72 -25.92 32.48
C ARG A 8 56.26 -27.33 32.76
N ASN A 9 55.87 -28.30 31.92
CA ASN A 9 56.64 -29.49 31.49
C ASN A 9 56.32 -29.69 29.99
N SER A 10 57.18 -29.99 29.01
CA SER A 10 58.50 -30.67 28.86
C SER A 10 58.38 -32.13 28.37
N GLY A 11 58.78 -32.39 27.11
CA GLY A 11 58.83 -33.72 26.51
C GLY A 11 59.14 -33.70 25.01
N ASP A 12 60.29 -34.28 24.65
CA ASP A 12 60.89 -34.55 23.32
C ASP A 12 61.73 -35.87 23.51
N PRO A 13 62.33 -36.58 22.52
CA PRO A 13 62.51 -36.29 21.08
C PRO A 13 62.30 -37.49 20.12
N SER A 14 62.56 -37.30 18.82
CA SER A 14 63.38 -38.23 17.99
C SER A 14 63.68 -37.69 16.57
N ASP A 15 64.83 -38.09 16.00
CA ASP A 15 65.37 -37.68 14.68
C ASP A 15 64.60 -38.35 13.51
N THR A 16 64.54 -37.77 12.30
CA THR A 16 65.64 -37.97 11.32
C THR A 16 65.64 -36.98 10.13
N ARG A 17 66.83 -36.76 9.57
CA ARG A 17 67.15 -36.00 8.34
C ARG A 17 66.96 -36.91 7.08
N ALA A 18 67.08 -36.52 5.81
CA ALA A 18 67.66 -35.34 5.14
C ALA A 18 67.07 -35.21 3.69
N SER A 19 66.85 -34.02 3.12
CA SER A 19 67.72 -33.29 2.16
C SER A 19 67.59 -33.55 0.64
N TRP A 20 67.30 -32.46 -0.09
CA TRP A 20 67.80 -32.09 -1.44
C TRP A 20 67.18 -32.65 -2.74
N GLN A 21 67.46 -31.89 -3.81
CA GLN A 21 66.77 -31.80 -5.11
C GLN A 21 67.26 -32.80 -6.17
N GLY A 22 66.48 -32.99 -7.26
CA GLY A 22 67.10 -33.18 -8.58
C GLY A 22 66.23 -33.72 -9.72
N LYS A 23 66.50 -33.20 -10.93
CA LYS A 23 66.16 -33.70 -12.29
C LYS A 23 64.70 -33.49 -12.74
N THR A 24 64.36 -32.79 -13.85
CA THR A 24 64.81 -32.82 -15.28
C THR A 24 64.31 -34.06 -16.03
N SER A 25 63.85 -34.03 -17.29
CA SER A 25 64.04 -33.06 -18.39
C SER A 25 62.84 -33.05 -19.38
N LEU A 26 62.62 -32.01 -20.22
CA LEU A 26 62.86 -31.94 -21.69
C LEU A 26 62.17 -33.03 -22.56
N LEU A 27 61.75 -32.80 -23.83
CA LEU A 27 62.07 -31.75 -24.82
C LEU A 27 60.90 -31.59 -25.83
N ALA A 28 60.97 -30.61 -26.73
CA ALA A 28 60.00 -30.40 -27.83
C ALA A 28 60.64 -30.70 -29.20
N ASN A 29 59.83 -30.96 -30.24
CA ASN A 29 60.08 -30.39 -31.58
C ASN A 29 58.94 -30.56 -32.60
N ASN A 30 59.01 -29.76 -33.68
CA ASN A 30 58.07 -29.74 -34.81
C ASN A 30 58.35 -30.84 -35.85
N THR A 31 57.31 -31.21 -36.63
CA THR A 31 57.46 -31.47 -38.08
C THR A 31 56.19 -31.03 -38.84
N THR A 32 56.25 -30.96 -40.17
CA THR A 32 55.35 -30.12 -40.99
C THR A 32 54.64 -30.83 -42.16
N ARG A 33 53.65 -30.12 -42.72
CA ARG A 33 53.24 -30.09 -44.15
C ARG A 33 52.23 -31.14 -44.71
N THR A 34 51.10 -30.60 -45.19
CA THR A 34 50.45 -30.76 -46.54
C THR A 34 50.31 -32.14 -47.19
N THR A 35 49.26 -32.47 -47.96
CA THR A 35 48.19 -31.68 -48.62
C THR A 35 46.78 -32.26 -48.27
N ASP A 36 45.61 -31.94 -48.85
CA ASP A 36 45.12 -30.98 -49.87
C ASP A 36 43.61 -30.66 -49.61
N GLY A 37 42.89 -30.03 -50.57
CA GLY A 37 41.44 -30.23 -50.74
C GLY A 37 40.57 -28.97 -50.74
N ALA A 38 40.10 -28.55 -51.92
CA ALA A 38 39.24 -27.37 -52.09
C ALA A 38 37.71 -27.65 -51.99
N ARG A 39 36.94 -26.55 -52.06
CA ARG A 39 35.53 -26.41 -52.53
C ARG A 39 34.34 -26.63 -51.57
N THR A 40 33.71 -25.50 -51.22
CA THR A 40 32.28 -25.14 -51.40
C THR A 40 31.19 -26.14 -50.94
N SER A 41 30.19 -25.69 -50.16
CA SER A 41 29.02 -25.00 -50.75
C SER A 41 28.06 -24.37 -49.71
N HIS A 42 27.31 -23.35 -50.16
CA HIS A 42 25.93 -22.92 -49.85
C HIS A 42 25.27 -23.15 -48.44
N ARG A 43 24.31 -22.33 -47.98
CA ARG A 43 23.36 -21.46 -48.73
C ARG A 43 22.87 -20.25 -47.90
N THR A 44 22.57 -19.18 -48.63
CA THR A 44 21.85 -17.93 -48.29
C THR A 44 20.94 -17.88 -47.05
N ALA A 45 21.02 -16.78 -46.30
CA ALA A 45 19.86 -16.10 -45.72
C ALA A 45 19.57 -14.83 -46.54
N THR A 46 18.32 -14.63 -46.97
CA THR A 46 17.96 -13.63 -47.98
C THR A 46 17.46 -12.34 -47.36
N SER A 47 18.00 -11.19 -47.79
CA SER A 47 17.43 -9.88 -47.50
C SER A 47 16.30 -9.54 -48.49
N VAL A 48 15.33 -8.73 -48.05
CA VAL A 48 14.42 -8.01 -48.95
C VAL A 48 14.48 -6.54 -48.58
N SER A 49 14.84 -5.71 -49.54
CA SER A 49 15.02 -4.27 -49.39
C SER A 49 13.76 -3.49 -49.74
N SER A 50 13.74 -2.21 -49.32
CA SER A 50 12.70 -1.25 -49.65
C SER A 50 12.66 -0.88 -51.14
N THR A 51 11.45 -0.62 -51.66
CA THR A 51 11.22 0.14 -52.89
C THR A 51 10.50 1.45 -52.55
N SER A 52 10.62 2.48 -53.38
CA SER A 52 10.26 3.87 -53.03
C SER A 52 9.34 4.55 -54.06
N ARG A 53 8.86 5.76 -53.71
CA ARG A 53 8.02 6.68 -54.53
C ARG A 53 6.53 6.24 -54.57
N GLN A 54 5.55 7.12 -54.85
CA GLN A 54 5.65 8.50 -55.36
C GLN A 54 4.59 9.47 -54.80
N SER A 55 4.81 10.75 -55.04
CA SER A 55 4.02 11.94 -54.69
C SER A 55 2.49 11.87 -54.73
N SER A 56 1.85 12.59 -53.79
CA SER A 56 0.82 13.56 -54.15
C SER A 56 0.96 14.84 -53.31
N GLN A 57 0.84 16.01 -53.94
CA GLN A 57 0.84 17.32 -53.28
C GLN A 57 -0.59 17.84 -53.19
N ARG A 58 -0.97 18.51 -52.08
CA ARG A 58 -2.09 19.45 -52.10
C ARG A 58 -1.94 20.60 -51.09
N THR A 59 -1.28 21.65 -51.55
CA THR A 59 -1.57 23.07 -51.26
C THR A 59 -3.05 23.40 -51.58
N SER A 60 -3.71 24.45 -51.06
CA SER A 60 -3.29 25.52 -50.11
C SER A 60 -4.49 26.40 -49.65
N GLN A 61 -4.39 26.93 -48.41
CA GLN A 61 -4.80 28.30 -47.98
C GLN A 61 -6.29 28.78 -47.96
N GLN A 62 -6.46 29.90 -47.20
CA GLN A 62 -7.48 30.98 -47.29
C GLN A 62 -8.89 30.89 -46.64
N SER A 63 -8.92 31.17 -45.32
CA SER A 63 -9.55 32.35 -44.68
C SER A 63 -10.98 32.85 -45.01
N SER A 64 -11.84 32.89 -43.97
CA SER A 64 -12.60 34.09 -43.49
C SER A 64 -13.19 33.76 -42.09
N LYS A 65 -13.34 34.64 -41.08
CA LYS A 65 -13.76 36.06 -40.91
C LYS A 65 -15.29 36.34 -40.89
N ARG A 66 -15.94 35.99 -39.76
CA ARG A 66 -17.07 36.70 -39.08
C ARG A 66 -17.21 36.10 -37.66
N ALA A 67 -17.32 36.80 -36.53
CA ALA A 67 -17.69 38.17 -36.15
C ALA A 67 -19.20 38.47 -36.07
N SER A 68 -19.58 39.25 -35.03
CA SER A 68 -20.93 39.52 -34.47
C SER A 68 -21.51 38.35 -33.61
N GLN A 69 -22.28 38.58 -32.52
CA GLN A 69 -22.78 39.84 -31.95
C GLN A 69 -23.02 39.74 -30.41
N ARG A 70 -23.00 40.88 -29.70
CA ARG A 70 -23.52 41.07 -28.33
C ARG A 70 -24.96 41.59 -28.38
N PRO A 71 -25.80 41.30 -27.37
CA PRO A 71 -26.18 42.31 -26.36
C PRO A 71 -25.93 41.80 -24.92
N VAL A 72 -25.77 42.59 -23.84
CA VAL A 72 -26.17 43.96 -23.44
C VAL A 72 -27.61 44.09 -22.92
N ASN A 73 -27.79 43.77 -21.63
CA ASN A 73 -28.53 44.54 -20.59
C ASN A 73 -28.25 43.87 -19.21
N ARG A 74 -28.25 44.46 -18.00
CA ARG A 74 -28.53 45.80 -17.38
C ARG A 74 -29.59 45.62 -16.26
N ALA A 75 -29.41 46.33 -15.12
CA ALA A 75 -30.25 46.37 -13.89
C ALA A 75 -30.17 45.09 -12.99
N ASN A 76 -29.67 45.09 -11.75
CA ASN A 76 -29.86 45.91 -10.52
C ASN A 76 -31.22 45.71 -9.80
N LYS A 77 -31.19 45.66 -8.45
CA LYS A 77 -32.23 45.29 -7.45
C LYS A 77 -32.59 43.79 -7.42
N ARG A 78 -32.80 43.10 -6.26
CA ARG A 78 -33.46 43.36 -4.95
C ARG A 78 -34.99 43.24 -4.99
N GLN A 79 -35.54 42.78 -3.84
CA GLN A 79 -36.95 42.48 -3.52
C GLN A 79 -37.43 41.08 -3.99
N ASP A 80 -38.27 40.33 -3.25
CA ASP A 80 -38.62 40.40 -1.81
C ASP A 80 -39.32 39.11 -1.31
N THR A 81 -39.45 39.00 0.03
CA THR A 81 -40.49 38.23 0.79
C THR A 81 -40.75 36.73 0.57
N LEU A 82 -40.81 35.98 1.68
CA LEU A 82 -41.90 35.09 2.17
C LEU A 82 -41.28 34.22 3.30
N ARG A 83 -41.59 34.31 4.60
CA ARG A 83 -42.81 34.58 5.41
C ARG A 83 -43.76 33.37 5.62
N SER A 84 -43.42 32.53 6.60
CA SER A 84 -44.35 31.81 7.50
C SER A 84 -43.55 31.43 8.77
N THR A 85 -43.80 31.86 10.01
CA THR A 85 -44.98 31.83 10.92
C THR A 85 -45.30 30.47 11.56
N ASN A 86 -44.83 30.29 12.80
CA ASN A 86 -45.40 29.54 13.95
C ASN A 86 -44.60 30.02 15.18
N GLN A 87 -45.10 30.76 16.18
CA GLN A 87 -46.31 30.74 17.02
C GLN A 87 -46.16 29.90 18.31
N ASP A 88 -45.99 30.63 19.42
CA ASP A 88 -46.27 30.34 20.84
C ASP A 88 -46.09 28.94 21.47
N LYS A 89 -45.19 28.85 22.47
CA LYS A 89 -45.59 28.87 23.90
C LYS A 89 -44.42 28.98 24.90
N ARG A 90 -44.55 29.96 25.81
CA ARG A 90 -44.35 29.94 27.30
C ARG A 90 -43.54 28.77 27.93
N LYS A 91 -42.69 29.00 28.95
CA LYS A 91 -43.00 29.71 30.22
C LYS A 91 -41.72 30.07 31.02
N THR A 92 -41.78 31.12 31.86
CA THR A 92 -41.06 31.44 33.17
C THR A 92 -39.64 30.88 33.46
N GLU A 93 -38.70 31.61 34.09
CA GLU A 93 -38.78 32.35 35.38
C GLU A 93 -37.87 33.62 35.40
N THR A 94 -38.38 34.83 35.71
CA THR A 94 -38.38 35.57 37.01
C THR A 94 -37.04 36.08 37.57
N SER A 95 -37.07 37.29 38.18
CA SER A 95 -35.89 38.04 38.66
C SER A 95 -36.22 38.96 39.86
N LYS A 96 -35.15 39.48 40.51
CA LYS A 96 -35.07 40.59 41.50
C LYS A 96 -35.28 40.30 43.00
N ALA A 97 -34.34 40.88 43.77
CA ALA A 97 -34.45 41.34 45.16
C ALA A 97 -33.63 42.68 45.31
N PRO A 98 -33.86 43.56 46.31
CA PRO A 98 -34.06 45.00 45.99
C PRO A 98 -33.45 46.07 46.96
N LYS A 99 -33.87 47.35 46.77
CA LYS A 99 -33.83 48.53 47.72
C LYS A 99 -32.45 49.25 47.87
N THR A 100 -32.27 50.54 48.25
CA THR A 100 -33.09 51.76 48.58
C THR A 100 -32.15 53.02 48.70
N THR A 101 -32.49 54.33 48.68
CA THR A 101 -33.54 55.22 48.08
C THR A 101 -33.25 56.73 48.41
N LYS A 102 -33.70 57.69 47.57
CA LYS A 102 -34.05 59.13 47.88
C LYS A 102 -32.88 60.14 48.19
N PRO A 103 -33.08 61.50 48.19
CA PRO A 103 -33.83 62.36 47.22
C PRO A 103 -33.29 63.82 46.98
N LYS A 104 -33.97 64.57 46.07
CA LYS A 104 -34.27 66.05 46.06
C LYS A 104 -33.25 67.16 45.57
N VAL A 105 -33.61 67.79 44.43
CA VAL A 105 -34.01 69.22 44.22
C VAL A 105 -33.02 70.43 44.35
N SER A 106 -32.62 70.96 43.17
CA SER A 106 -32.45 72.39 42.72
C SER A 106 -31.74 73.50 43.52
N LYS A 107 -30.94 74.32 42.81
CA LYS A 107 -31.21 75.77 42.52
C LYS A 107 -30.27 76.38 41.45
N ALA A 108 -30.51 77.65 41.09
CA ALA A 108 -29.84 78.44 40.03
C ALA A 108 -28.58 79.20 40.56
N SER A 109 -27.84 80.09 39.85
CA SER A 109 -28.14 80.91 38.67
C SER A 109 -26.90 81.58 38.03
N LYS A 110 -27.05 82.12 36.80
CA LYS A 110 -26.27 83.23 36.15
C LYS A 110 -24.74 83.02 35.92
N ALA A 111 -24.05 83.73 35.02
CA ALA A 111 -24.36 84.28 33.68
C ALA A 111 -23.09 84.91 33.08
N LYS A 112 -22.78 84.66 31.78
CA LYS A 112 -22.04 85.57 30.86
C LYS A 112 -22.01 84.98 29.43
N ALA A 113 -21.85 85.82 28.41
CA ALA A 113 -22.02 85.48 27.00
C ALA A 113 -20.78 85.81 26.14
N LYS A 114 -20.84 85.51 24.83
CA LYS A 114 -19.79 85.53 23.78
C LYS A 114 -18.98 84.21 23.74
N LYS A 115 -18.67 83.60 22.57
CA LYS A 115 -18.90 83.93 21.14
C LYS A 115 -19.38 82.67 20.39
N LYS A 116 -20.17 82.81 19.32
CA LYS A 116 -20.34 81.73 18.32
C LYS A 116 -19.06 81.61 17.47
N VAL A 117 -18.64 80.39 17.18
CA VAL A 117 -17.62 80.05 16.16
C VAL A 117 -18.22 78.92 15.30
N PRO A 118 -18.15 78.97 13.96
CA PRO A 118 -18.82 77.98 13.12
C PRO A 118 -18.18 76.60 13.19
N LEU A 119 -19.01 75.56 13.28
CA LEU A 119 -18.58 74.17 13.11
C LEU A 119 -18.15 73.95 11.66
N LYS A 120 -16.85 73.81 11.43
CA LYS A 120 -16.30 73.47 10.11
C LYS A 120 -16.46 71.97 9.87
N GLU A 121 -17.49 71.60 9.11
CA GLU A 121 -17.68 70.23 8.64
C GLU A 121 -16.40 69.71 7.96
N ARG A 122 -15.87 68.59 8.47
CA ARG A 122 -14.78 67.86 7.82
C ARG A 122 -15.39 66.66 7.12
N SER A 123 -15.37 66.66 5.78
CA SER A 123 -16.00 65.59 4.99
C SER A 123 -15.43 64.20 5.33
N PRO A 124 -16.21 63.11 5.26
CA PRO A 124 -15.77 61.76 5.62
C PRO A 124 -14.55 61.23 4.84
N LYS A 125 -14.20 61.86 3.71
CA LYS A 125 -13.13 61.40 2.80
C LYS A 125 -11.71 61.46 3.41
N SER A 126 -11.49 62.23 4.48
CA SER A 126 -10.15 62.36 5.09
C SER A 126 -9.78 61.23 6.07
N ILE A 127 -10.77 60.59 6.71
CA ILE A 127 -10.53 59.54 7.71
C ILE A 127 -10.04 58.26 7.03
N VAL A 128 -10.71 57.84 5.96
CA VAL A 128 -10.36 56.65 5.17
C VAL A 128 -8.93 56.75 4.61
N GLY A 129 -8.54 57.92 4.08
CA GLY A 129 -7.19 58.16 3.59
C GLY A 129 -6.11 58.14 4.70
N SER A 130 -6.48 58.45 5.95
CA SER A 130 -5.56 58.31 7.10
C SER A 130 -5.38 56.83 7.48
N ILE A 131 -6.46 56.05 7.48
CA ILE A 131 -6.41 54.61 7.77
C ILE A 131 -5.53 53.87 6.75
N PHE A 132 -5.68 54.12 5.45
CA PHE A 132 -4.80 53.52 4.44
C PHE A 132 -3.33 53.95 4.58
N LYS A 133 -3.04 55.18 5.01
CA LYS A 133 -1.66 55.60 5.33
C LYS A 133 -1.09 54.83 6.53
N TRP A 134 -1.86 54.67 7.61
CA TRP A 134 -1.41 53.91 8.78
C TRP A 134 -1.23 52.42 8.47
N ILE A 135 -2.12 51.81 7.67
CA ILE A 135 -1.94 50.43 7.16
C ILE A 135 -0.65 50.33 6.33
N GLY A 136 -0.38 51.29 5.43
CA GLY A 136 0.86 51.32 4.64
C GLY A 136 2.12 51.48 5.49
N ILE A 137 2.08 52.32 6.53
CA ILE A 137 3.19 52.50 7.49
C ILE A 137 3.41 51.22 8.32
N ILE A 138 2.35 50.58 8.80
CA ILE A 138 2.43 49.30 9.54
C ILE A 138 2.99 48.19 8.64
N LEU A 139 2.52 48.10 7.40
CA LEU A 139 3.02 47.11 6.43
C LEU A 139 4.51 47.34 6.12
N LEU A 140 4.92 48.60 5.90
CA LEU A 140 6.32 48.95 5.67
C LEU A 140 7.19 48.65 6.91
N ALA A 141 6.72 48.98 8.11
CA ALA A 141 7.43 48.68 9.36
C ALA A 141 7.58 47.16 9.58
N LEU A 142 6.55 46.37 9.22
CA LEU A 142 6.58 44.91 9.30
C LEU A 142 7.53 44.30 8.26
N ILE A 143 7.56 44.83 7.03
CA ILE A 143 8.55 44.46 6.00
C ILE A 143 9.97 44.78 6.48
N VAL A 144 10.20 45.99 7.01
CA VAL A 144 11.50 46.41 7.56
C VAL A 144 11.91 45.53 8.74
N ALA A 145 10.99 45.17 9.64
CA ALA A 145 11.25 44.24 10.73
C ALA A 145 11.64 42.85 10.21
N CYS A 146 10.94 42.32 9.19
CA CYS A 146 11.30 41.05 8.54
C CYS A 146 12.68 41.10 7.86
N VAL A 147 13.05 42.22 7.22
CA VAL A 147 14.37 42.41 6.59
C VAL A 147 15.47 42.51 7.64
N ILE A 148 15.29 43.31 8.69
CA ILE A 148 16.23 43.41 9.81
C ILE A 148 16.40 42.04 10.47
N PHE A 149 15.30 41.32 10.71
CA PHE A 149 15.32 39.98 11.28
C PHE A 149 16.04 38.97 10.37
N PHE A 150 15.81 39.01 9.05
CA PHE A 150 16.54 38.20 8.08
C PHE A 150 18.04 38.49 8.11
N VAL A 151 18.45 39.76 8.13
CA VAL A 151 19.86 40.18 8.19
C VAL A 151 20.50 39.74 9.50
N LEU A 152 19.84 39.92 10.65
CA LEU A 152 20.31 39.44 11.95
C LEU A 152 20.48 37.92 11.93
N MET A 153 19.48 37.16 11.44
CA MET A 153 19.57 35.71 11.37
C MET A 153 20.68 35.26 10.41
N TYR A 154 20.88 35.95 9.28
CA TYR A 154 21.97 35.69 8.33
C TYR A 154 23.34 35.93 8.98
N LEU A 155 23.51 37.02 9.73
CA LEU A 155 24.77 37.30 10.42
C LEU A 155 25.06 36.24 11.50
N PHE A 156 24.11 35.98 12.40
CA PHE A 156 24.34 35.14 13.58
C PHE A 156 24.20 33.62 13.35
N VAL A 157 23.53 33.15 12.29
CA VAL A 157 23.42 31.70 12.06
C VAL A 157 24.79 31.11 11.65
N LYS A 158 25.22 30.07 12.34
CA LYS A 158 26.39 29.28 11.93
C LYS A 158 26.01 28.35 10.78
N VAL A 159 26.88 28.30 9.78
CA VAL A 159 26.83 27.34 8.67
C VAL A 159 27.85 26.24 8.99
N PRO A 160 27.50 24.96 8.83
CA PRO A 160 28.41 23.83 9.00
C PRO A 160 29.37 23.78 7.81
N ALA A 161 30.55 23.17 7.97
CA ALA A 161 31.36 22.84 6.81
C ALA A 161 30.65 21.74 5.97
N PRO A 162 30.84 21.70 4.65
CA PRO A 162 30.42 20.59 3.82
C PRO A 162 31.08 19.29 4.31
N GLY A 163 30.33 18.47 5.04
CA GLY A 163 30.82 17.27 5.75
C GLY A 163 30.33 17.14 7.20
N ASP A 164 30.10 18.26 7.91
CA ASP A 164 29.69 18.33 9.33
C ASP A 164 28.20 17.92 9.56
N ILE A 165 27.79 16.78 9.03
CA ILE A 165 26.39 16.33 8.99
C ILE A 165 26.17 15.19 9.99
N PRO A 166 25.04 15.17 10.72
CA PRO A 166 24.68 14.03 11.57
C PRO A 166 24.79 12.70 10.83
N THR A 167 25.67 11.83 11.31
CA THR A 167 25.82 10.45 10.82
C THR A 167 24.46 9.75 10.89
N ALA A 168 24.06 9.08 9.81
CA ALA A 168 22.81 8.34 9.79
C ALA A 168 22.81 7.28 10.91
N GLN A 169 21.76 7.30 11.74
CA GLN A 169 21.66 6.51 12.97
C GLN A 169 20.76 5.28 12.76
N ARG A 170 20.90 4.29 13.64
CA ARG A 170 20.03 3.11 13.64
C ARG A 170 18.58 3.53 13.92
N VAL A 171 17.66 3.02 13.11
CA VAL A 171 16.20 3.18 13.28
C VAL A 171 15.66 1.85 13.75
N THR A 172 14.90 1.83 14.84
CA THR A 172 14.44 0.60 15.47
C THR A 172 12.93 0.44 15.27
N LEU A 173 12.53 -0.55 14.46
CA LEU A 173 11.12 -0.89 14.20
C LEU A 173 10.64 -1.89 15.25
N VAL A 174 9.52 -1.59 15.92
CA VAL A 174 9.02 -2.37 17.06
C VAL A 174 7.53 -2.62 16.95
N ALA A 175 7.11 -3.83 17.32
CA ALA A 175 5.74 -4.33 17.31
C ALA A 175 4.77 -3.50 18.18
N SER A 176 3.50 -3.88 18.08
CA SER A 176 2.34 -3.25 18.75
C SER A 176 2.39 -3.23 20.28
N ASP A 177 3.28 -4.03 20.89
CA ASP A 177 3.54 -4.11 22.32
C ASP A 177 4.49 -3.01 22.85
N GLY A 178 5.12 -2.26 21.95
CA GLY A 178 6.12 -1.26 22.29
C GLY A 178 7.45 -1.84 22.81
N LYS A 179 7.72 -3.14 22.62
CA LYS A 179 8.93 -3.82 23.14
C LYS A 179 9.58 -4.77 22.13
N THR A 180 8.82 -5.58 21.40
CA THR A 180 9.37 -6.65 20.55
C THR A 180 9.84 -6.09 19.21
N VAL A 181 11.16 -6.12 18.97
CA VAL A 181 11.80 -5.42 17.84
C VAL A 181 11.69 -6.22 16.54
N LEU A 182 10.89 -5.73 15.60
CA LEU A 182 10.68 -6.30 14.25
C LEU A 182 11.97 -6.36 13.43
N GLY A 183 12.85 -5.38 13.64
CA GLY A 183 14.13 -5.24 12.96
C GLY A 183 14.66 -3.82 13.03
N ASP A 184 15.96 -3.65 12.80
CA ASP A 184 16.62 -2.35 12.76
C ASP A 184 16.97 -1.96 11.31
N ILE A 185 16.60 -0.74 10.90
CA ILE A 185 17.23 -0.13 9.71
C ILE A 185 18.61 0.35 10.17
N ILE A 186 19.65 -0.30 9.66
CA ILE A 186 21.04 -0.02 9.98
C ILE A 186 21.65 0.72 8.76
N PRO A 187 21.88 2.05 8.83
CA PRO A 187 22.75 2.73 7.88
C PRO A 187 24.17 2.14 7.91
N GLU A 188 24.94 2.29 6.83
CA GLU A 188 26.33 1.84 6.80
C GLU A 188 27.20 2.61 7.81
N ALA A 189 27.30 2.07 9.02
CA ALA A 189 27.96 2.72 10.14
C ALA A 189 29.48 2.75 9.95
N GLY A 190 30.02 3.95 9.68
CA GLY A 190 31.45 4.23 9.72
C GLY A 190 32.23 3.98 8.42
N ASN A 191 31.55 3.84 7.27
CA ASN A 191 32.21 3.48 6.01
C ASN A 191 31.74 4.32 4.81
N ARG A 192 31.36 5.59 5.04
CA ARG A 192 31.21 6.58 3.96
C ARG A 192 32.53 6.67 3.20
N ARG A 193 32.55 6.11 1.99
CA ARG A 193 33.60 6.40 1.00
C ARG A 193 33.24 7.72 0.34
N GLU A 194 33.55 8.81 1.02
CA GLU A 194 33.43 10.14 0.45
C GLU A 194 34.37 10.24 -0.75
N VAL A 195 33.81 10.61 -1.90
CA VAL A 195 34.56 10.75 -3.16
C VAL A 195 34.84 12.21 -3.42
N ASP A 196 36.03 12.48 -3.96
CA ASP A 196 36.42 13.84 -4.36
C ASP A 196 35.52 14.34 -5.49
N ALA A 197 35.35 15.67 -5.57
CA ALA A 197 34.61 16.32 -6.66
C ALA A 197 35.08 15.89 -8.06
N LYS A 198 36.35 15.50 -8.20
CA LYS A 198 36.99 15.05 -9.45
C LYS A 198 36.64 13.60 -9.84
N GLN A 199 36.15 12.79 -8.90
CA GLN A 199 35.74 11.40 -9.13
C GLN A 199 34.26 11.30 -9.54
N ILE A 200 33.46 12.31 -9.25
CA ILE A 200 32.04 12.38 -9.61
C ILE A 200 31.95 12.82 -11.09
N PRO A 201 31.52 11.95 -12.03
CA PRO A 201 31.50 12.29 -13.44
C PRO A 201 30.43 13.32 -13.78
N ASP A 202 30.68 14.14 -14.81
CA ASP A 202 29.80 15.27 -15.16
C ASP A 202 28.37 14.85 -15.51
N HIS A 203 28.17 13.70 -16.15
CA HIS A 203 26.81 13.20 -16.41
C HIS A 203 26.02 12.87 -15.14
N LEU A 204 26.68 12.59 -14.01
CA LEU A 204 26.02 12.43 -12.70
C LEU A 204 25.69 13.79 -12.06
N ARG A 205 26.58 14.78 -12.17
CA ARG A 205 26.31 16.17 -11.77
C ARG A 205 25.13 16.74 -12.58
N HIS A 206 25.14 16.56 -13.89
CA HIS A 206 24.07 16.92 -14.82
C HIS A 206 22.77 16.16 -14.56
N ALA A 207 22.80 14.85 -14.33
CA ALA A 207 21.61 14.07 -13.96
C ALA A 207 20.97 14.58 -12.65
N THR A 208 21.78 14.89 -11.65
CA THR A 208 21.32 15.39 -10.34
C THR A 208 20.67 16.77 -10.49
N MET A 209 21.26 17.68 -11.27
CA MET A 209 20.64 18.97 -11.60
C MET A 209 19.34 18.78 -12.42
N ALA A 210 19.32 17.88 -13.40
CA ALA A 210 18.13 17.60 -14.22
C ALA A 210 16.95 17.05 -13.39
N ALA A 211 17.25 16.27 -12.35
CA ALA A 211 16.30 15.66 -11.42
C ALA A 211 15.74 16.67 -10.39
N GLU A 212 16.63 17.46 -9.76
CA GLU A 212 16.34 18.21 -8.53
C GLU A 212 16.45 19.75 -8.66
N ASP A 213 17.48 20.28 -9.34
CA ASP A 213 17.73 21.73 -9.42
C ASP A 213 18.53 22.12 -10.68
N ARG A 214 17.83 22.42 -11.77
CA ARG A 214 18.47 22.77 -13.06
C ARG A 214 19.15 24.13 -13.06
N GLU A 215 18.75 24.99 -12.13
CA GLU A 215 19.31 26.33 -11.95
C GLU A 215 20.46 26.32 -10.92
N PHE A 216 20.89 25.15 -10.46
CA PHE A 216 21.84 25.00 -9.36
C PHE A 216 23.11 25.85 -9.53
N MET A 217 23.69 25.90 -10.72
CA MET A 217 24.93 26.65 -10.99
C MET A 217 24.74 28.17 -10.91
N THR A 218 23.54 28.70 -11.21
CA THR A 218 23.27 30.15 -11.28
C THR A 218 22.52 30.69 -10.06
N ASN A 219 21.75 29.85 -9.37
CA ASN A 219 20.93 30.26 -8.23
C ASN A 219 21.79 30.62 -6.99
N LYS A 220 21.24 31.41 -6.06
CA LYS A 220 21.93 31.81 -4.81
C LYS A 220 21.52 30.96 -3.61
N GLY A 221 21.44 29.65 -3.81
CA GLY A 221 21.03 28.68 -2.79
C GLY A 221 19.51 28.54 -2.65
N PHE A 222 18.73 29.23 -3.48
CA PHE A 222 17.26 29.14 -3.59
C PHE A 222 16.84 29.64 -4.98
N SER A 223 15.68 29.22 -5.49
CA SER A 223 15.19 29.57 -6.84
C SER A 223 13.79 30.18 -6.81
N PHE A 224 13.65 31.43 -7.24
CA PHE A 224 12.36 32.13 -7.36
C PHE A 224 11.45 31.50 -8.42
N THR A 225 12.03 31.11 -9.57
CA THR A 225 11.37 30.39 -10.66
C THR A 225 10.97 28.98 -10.23
N GLY A 226 11.75 28.32 -9.37
CA GLY A 226 11.40 27.07 -8.68
C GLY A 226 10.15 27.22 -7.81
N PHE A 227 10.11 28.24 -6.93
CA PHE A 227 8.91 28.55 -6.15
C PHE A 227 7.69 28.87 -7.04
N GLY A 228 7.85 29.67 -8.09
CA GLY A 228 6.78 29.99 -9.03
C GLY A 228 6.25 28.76 -9.79
N ARG A 229 7.15 27.90 -10.29
CA ARG A 229 6.85 26.63 -10.97
C ARG A 229 6.14 25.65 -10.05
N ALA A 230 6.55 25.54 -8.79
CA ALA A 230 5.87 24.72 -7.79
C ALA A 230 4.46 25.25 -7.45
N ALA A 231 4.30 26.57 -7.29
CA ALA A 231 2.99 27.17 -7.06
C ALA A 231 2.03 26.97 -8.24
N VAL A 232 2.51 27.13 -9.47
CA VAL A 232 1.73 26.81 -10.69
C VAL A 232 1.43 25.32 -10.80
N GLY A 233 2.36 24.43 -10.44
CA GLY A 233 2.15 22.99 -10.36
C GLY A 233 1.02 22.61 -9.40
N GLN A 234 1.02 23.17 -8.20
CA GLN A 234 -0.01 22.96 -7.18
C GLN A 234 -1.40 23.43 -7.65
N VAL A 235 -1.47 24.57 -8.35
CA VAL A 235 -2.73 25.14 -8.88
C VAL A 235 -3.22 24.41 -10.15
N THR A 236 -2.34 23.75 -10.90
CA THR A 236 -2.68 23.06 -12.15
C THR A 236 -2.72 21.53 -12.04
N HIS A 237 -2.50 20.98 -10.84
CA HIS A 237 -2.39 19.53 -10.56
C HIS A 237 -1.38 18.80 -11.47
N ARG A 238 -0.29 19.47 -11.87
CA ARG A 238 0.75 18.90 -12.74
C ARG A 238 1.93 18.39 -11.93
N SER A 239 1.98 17.07 -11.74
CA SER A 239 3.09 16.29 -11.17
C SER A 239 4.46 16.60 -11.79
N ASP A 240 4.46 16.96 -13.07
CA ASP A 240 5.64 17.09 -13.92
C ASP A 240 6.44 18.36 -13.60
N ASN A 241 5.82 19.31 -12.89
CA ASN A 241 6.48 20.50 -12.36
C ASN A 241 7.23 20.13 -11.07
N GLY A 242 8.53 19.84 -11.21
CA GLY A 242 9.41 19.43 -10.11
C GLY A 242 9.42 20.39 -8.90
N GLY A 243 9.84 19.85 -7.75
CA GLY A 243 9.76 20.52 -6.45
C GLY A 243 10.51 21.86 -6.38
N GLY A 244 9.95 22.82 -5.65
CA GLY A 244 10.48 24.18 -5.55
C GLY A 244 11.65 24.37 -4.58
N SER A 245 12.40 23.32 -4.21
CA SER A 245 13.55 23.42 -3.29
C SER A 245 14.86 23.02 -3.98
N THR A 246 15.86 23.88 -3.89
CA THR A 246 17.18 23.71 -4.51
C THR A 246 18.03 22.62 -3.86
N ILE A 247 19.07 22.13 -4.55
CA ILE A 247 20.03 21.18 -3.98
C ILE A 247 20.65 21.73 -2.68
N THR A 248 20.99 23.04 -2.64
CA THR A 248 21.50 23.68 -1.42
C THR A 248 20.48 23.69 -0.28
N GLN A 249 19.17 23.84 -0.56
CA GLN A 249 18.13 23.75 0.47
C GLN A 249 17.92 22.32 0.96
N GLN A 250 17.95 21.33 0.07
CA GLN A 250 17.88 19.92 0.45
C GLN A 250 19.08 19.52 1.33
N TYR A 251 20.28 19.94 0.94
CA TYR A 251 21.50 19.73 1.71
C TYR A 251 21.42 20.38 3.11
N VAL A 252 21.01 21.65 3.19
CA VAL A 252 20.85 22.39 4.45
C VAL A 252 19.77 21.79 5.37
N LYS A 253 18.65 21.28 4.81
CA LYS A 253 17.65 20.52 5.57
C LYS A 253 18.32 19.33 6.26
N ASN A 254 19.01 18.49 5.49
CA ASN A 254 19.66 17.27 5.96
C ASN A 254 20.81 17.54 6.96
N ALA A 255 21.49 18.67 6.83
CA ALA A 255 22.65 19.02 7.66
C ALA A 255 22.32 19.63 9.04
N LEU A 256 21.20 20.38 9.18
CA LEU A 256 21.09 21.38 10.27
C LEU A 256 19.74 21.54 10.96
N VAL A 257 18.66 20.95 10.46
CA VAL A 257 17.31 21.31 10.92
C VAL A 257 16.45 20.10 11.20
N GLY A 258 16.60 19.58 12.43
CA GLY A 258 15.74 18.52 12.96
C GLY A 258 14.25 18.83 12.80
N ASN A 259 13.45 17.78 12.58
CA ASN A 259 12.15 17.93 11.97
C ASN A 259 11.09 18.44 12.95
N GLN A 260 10.89 19.75 12.94
CA GLN A 260 9.62 20.41 13.21
C GLN A 260 9.03 20.87 11.88
N HIS A 261 7.76 20.55 11.62
CA HIS A 261 7.03 21.04 10.44
C HIS A 261 6.52 22.45 10.73
N SER A 262 7.39 23.44 10.58
CA SER A 262 7.09 24.84 10.85
C SER A 262 7.63 25.76 9.74
N TYR A 263 6.91 26.86 9.48
CA TYR A 263 7.41 27.93 8.63
C TYR A 263 8.75 28.48 9.13
N TRP A 264 9.01 28.39 10.44
CA TRP A 264 10.28 28.73 11.06
C TRP A 264 11.44 27.86 10.56
N ARG A 265 11.27 26.54 10.45
CA ARG A 265 12.26 25.66 9.81
C ARG A 265 12.54 26.10 8.37
N LYS A 266 11.50 26.35 7.57
CA LYS A 266 11.69 26.69 6.14
C LYS A 266 12.32 28.07 5.93
N PHE A 267 12.09 29.02 6.84
CA PHE A 267 12.84 30.29 6.90
C PHE A 267 14.31 30.07 7.26
N LYS A 268 14.61 29.24 8.27
CA LYS A 268 15.99 28.88 8.64
C LYS A 268 16.73 28.20 7.48
N GLU A 269 16.08 27.27 6.78
CA GLU A 269 16.61 26.64 5.56
C GLU A 269 16.99 27.68 4.50
N LEU A 270 16.11 28.65 4.22
CA LEU A 270 16.35 29.71 3.21
C LEU A 270 17.54 30.62 3.58
N VAL A 271 17.62 31.09 4.82
CA VAL A 271 18.71 31.97 5.27
C VAL A 271 20.05 31.22 5.21
N VAL A 272 20.08 29.96 5.65
CA VAL A 272 21.31 29.16 5.67
C VAL A 272 21.71 28.69 4.28
N SER A 273 20.78 28.32 3.40
CA SER A 273 21.13 27.93 2.02
C SER A 273 21.69 29.11 1.21
N MET A 274 21.17 30.32 1.43
CA MET A 274 21.77 31.55 0.88
C MET A 274 23.17 31.80 1.43
N LYS A 275 23.38 31.69 2.76
CA LYS A 275 24.69 31.91 3.38
C LYS A 275 25.72 30.87 2.93
N MET A 276 25.33 29.60 2.87
CA MET A 276 26.16 28.51 2.37
C MET A 276 26.55 28.72 0.90
N SER A 277 25.60 29.11 0.04
CA SER A 277 25.86 29.43 -1.38
C SER A 277 26.66 30.73 -1.61
N ASN A 278 27.02 31.46 -0.54
CA ASN A 278 27.94 32.61 -0.56
C ASN A 278 29.28 32.31 0.15
N GLN A 279 29.41 31.17 0.84
CA GLN A 279 30.63 30.75 1.55
C GLN A 279 31.36 29.60 0.86
N TRP A 280 30.65 28.79 0.09
CA TRP A 280 31.15 27.58 -0.57
C TRP A 280 30.82 27.60 -2.06
N SER A 281 31.69 27.01 -2.88
CA SER A 281 31.47 26.85 -4.31
C SER A 281 30.33 25.88 -4.61
N LYS A 282 29.81 25.94 -5.84
CA LYS A 282 28.78 25.01 -6.31
C LYS A 282 29.28 23.57 -6.36
N ASP A 283 30.58 23.37 -6.60
CA ASP A 283 31.16 22.03 -6.70
C ASP A 283 31.36 21.38 -5.33
N GLU A 284 31.77 22.15 -4.32
CA GLU A 284 31.79 21.69 -2.92
C GLU A 284 30.37 21.32 -2.44
N ILE A 285 29.38 22.17 -2.72
CA ILE A 285 27.97 21.92 -2.32
C ILE A 285 27.40 20.69 -3.05
N MET A 286 27.66 20.52 -4.35
CA MET A 286 27.22 19.34 -5.12
C MET A 286 27.90 18.06 -4.62
N THR A 287 29.22 18.09 -4.41
CA THR A 287 30.01 16.95 -3.94
C THR A 287 29.55 16.51 -2.56
N ALA A 288 29.42 17.44 -1.61
CA ALA A 288 29.00 17.11 -0.27
C ALA A 288 27.52 16.66 -0.21
N TYR A 289 26.64 17.19 -1.08
CA TYR A 289 25.29 16.67 -1.25
C TYR A 289 25.31 15.21 -1.75
N LEU A 290 26.05 14.92 -2.81
CA LEU A 290 26.17 13.58 -3.38
C LEU A 290 26.88 12.57 -2.47
N ASN A 291 27.79 13.00 -1.59
CA ASN A 291 28.41 12.16 -0.54
C ASN A 291 27.50 11.94 0.69
N THR A 292 26.41 12.70 0.81
CA THR A 292 25.49 12.67 1.96
C THR A 292 24.19 11.97 1.68
N ILE A 293 23.58 12.28 0.54
CA ILE A 293 22.18 11.95 0.24
C ILE A 293 21.96 10.43 0.20
N TYR A 294 20.79 10.01 0.68
CA TYR A 294 20.39 8.62 0.68
C TYR A 294 19.85 8.19 -0.68
N PHE A 295 20.34 7.06 -1.20
CA PHE A 295 19.97 6.53 -2.52
C PHE A 295 19.10 5.26 -2.46
N GLY A 296 18.71 4.79 -1.28
CA GLY A 296 18.03 3.49 -1.10
C GLY A 296 19.00 2.40 -0.66
N ARG A 297 18.52 1.18 -0.37
CA ARG A 297 19.35 0.00 -0.01
C ARG A 297 20.39 0.21 1.11
N GLY A 298 20.13 1.12 2.04
CA GLY A 298 21.12 1.49 3.08
C GLY A 298 22.27 2.39 2.60
N ALA A 299 22.33 2.75 1.32
CA ALA A 299 23.41 3.54 0.72
C ALA A 299 23.26 5.05 0.98
N TYR A 300 24.21 5.60 1.74
CA TYR A 300 24.39 7.04 1.95
C TYR A 300 25.66 7.47 1.23
N GLY A 301 25.54 8.41 0.30
CA GLY A 301 26.64 8.78 -0.58
C GLY A 301 26.65 7.98 -1.88
N VAL A 302 27.05 8.63 -2.97
CA VAL A 302 26.86 8.12 -4.33
C VAL A 302 27.84 7.02 -4.74
N GLU A 303 29.00 6.92 -4.11
CA GLU A 303 29.93 5.78 -4.25
C GLU A 303 29.29 4.50 -3.69
N THR A 304 28.78 4.56 -2.46
CA THR A 304 28.02 3.48 -1.83
C THR A 304 26.78 3.11 -2.66
N ALA A 305 26.13 4.09 -3.30
CA ALA A 305 25.01 3.85 -4.21
C ALA A 305 25.45 3.14 -5.52
N SER A 306 26.55 3.56 -6.14
CA SER A 306 27.11 2.89 -7.34
C SER A 306 27.43 1.42 -7.05
N GLN A 307 27.99 1.14 -5.87
CA GLN A 307 28.22 -0.23 -5.41
C GLN A 307 26.90 -0.98 -5.16
N ALA A 308 25.93 -0.40 -4.42
CA ALA A 308 24.68 -1.07 -4.05
C ALA A 308 23.69 -1.30 -5.22
N TYR A 309 23.78 -0.51 -6.28
CA TYR A 309 22.94 -0.65 -7.48
C TYR A 309 23.63 -1.38 -8.63
N PHE A 310 24.94 -1.20 -8.83
CA PHE A 310 25.64 -1.71 -10.02
C PHE A 310 26.95 -2.49 -9.74
N ASN A 311 27.43 -2.53 -8.49
CA ASN A 311 28.75 -3.06 -8.14
C ASN A 311 29.89 -2.37 -8.93
N LYS A 312 29.87 -1.04 -8.95
CA LYS A 312 30.83 -0.15 -9.62
C LYS A 312 31.35 0.92 -8.68
N HIS A 313 32.45 1.59 -9.03
CA HIS A 313 32.76 2.90 -8.46
C HIS A 313 31.89 4.00 -9.11
N VAL A 314 31.79 5.17 -8.48
CA VAL A 314 31.05 6.33 -9.01
C VAL A 314 31.57 6.78 -10.39
N GLN A 315 32.88 6.69 -10.61
CA GLN A 315 33.56 7.11 -11.83
C GLN A 315 33.28 6.19 -13.04
N ASP A 316 32.83 4.95 -12.79
CA ASP A 316 32.53 3.94 -13.83
C ASP A 316 31.03 3.88 -14.20
N LEU A 317 30.23 4.80 -13.65
CA LEU A 317 28.83 4.97 -14.00
C LEU A 317 28.68 5.46 -15.45
N THR A 318 27.69 4.93 -16.16
CA THR A 318 27.23 5.52 -17.43
C THR A 318 26.26 6.69 -17.18
N PRO A 319 25.97 7.52 -18.19
CA PRO A 319 24.90 8.53 -18.11
C PRO A 319 23.52 7.93 -17.78
N ALA A 320 23.22 6.72 -18.30
CA ALA A 320 21.95 6.04 -18.04
C ALA A 320 21.82 5.59 -16.57
N GLU A 321 22.88 5.01 -16.00
CA GLU A 321 22.96 4.63 -14.58
C GLU A 321 22.93 5.88 -13.68
N SER A 322 23.61 6.96 -14.08
CA SER A 322 23.60 8.25 -13.39
C SER A 322 22.20 8.87 -13.33
N ALA A 323 21.46 8.85 -14.45
CA ALA A 323 20.08 9.31 -14.51
C ALA A 323 19.12 8.43 -13.67
N MET A 324 19.49 7.18 -13.38
CA MET A 324 18.73 6.33 -12.46
C MET A 324 18.99 6.74 -11.02
N LEU A 325 20.25 6.82 -10.58
CA LEU A 325 20.61 7.22 -9.20
C LEU A 325 20.07 8.61 -8.86
N ALA A 326 20.23 9.59 -9.75
CA ALA A 326 19.64 10.92 -9.59
C ALA A 326 18.10 10.90 -9.54
N GLY A 327 17.47 9.95 -10.24
CA GLY A 327 16.03 9.74 -10.15
C GLY A 327 15.57 9.25 -8.78
N LEU A 328 16.33 8.34 -8.15
CA LEU A 328 15.98 7.74 -6.85
C LEU A 328 15.86 8.76 -5.72
N ILE A 329 16.72 9.80 -5.71
CA ILE A 329 16.84 10.82 -4.66
C ILE A 329 15.49 11.31 -4.10
N GLN A 330 14.49 11.49 -4.97
CA GLN A 330 13.16 11.98 -4.60
C GLN A 330 12.42 11.05 -3.62
N GLN A 331 12.50 9.72 -3.78
CA GLN A 331 11.80 8.72 -2.97
C GLN A 331 12.58 7.37 -2.98
N PRO A 332 13.73 7.26 -2.29
CA PRO A 332 14.76 6.29 -2.69
C PRO A 332 14.35 4.81 -2.64
N SER A 333 13.78 4.31 -1.54
CA SER A 333 13.28 2.92 -1.50
C SER A 333 12.00 2.69 -2.33
N ASN A 334 11.19 3.72 -2.56
CA ASN A 334 9.94 3.61 -3.33
C ASN A 334 10.15 3.64 -4.85
N LEU A 335 11.27 4.21 -5.31
CA LEU A 335 11.68 4.26 -6.70
C LEU A 335 12.76 3.22 -7.05
N ASP A 336 13.09 2.30 -6.13
CA ASP A 336 14.00 1.19 -6.44
C ASP A 336 13.42 0.34 -7.59
N PRO A 337 14.20 0.02 -8.65
CA PRO A 337 13.73 -0.81 -9.75
C PRO A 337 13.21 -2.20 -9.35
N ARG A 338 13.58 -2.71 -8.16
CA ARG A 338 13.04 -3.96 -7.60
C ARG A 338 11.64 -3.79 -7.00
N VAL A 339 11.39 -2.65 -6.35
CA VAL A 339 10.16 -2.37 -5.59
C VAL A 339 9.08 -1.82 -6.52
N ASN A 340 9.43 -0.85 -7.38
CA ASN A 340 8.51 -0.27 -8.36
C ASN A 340 9.21 0.02 -9.70
N PRO A 341 9.41 -0.99 -10.57
CA PRO A 341 10.07 -0.80 -11.87
C PRO A 341 9.34 0.20 -12.78
N VAL A 342 8.02 0.36 -12.64
CA VAL A 342 7.21 1.27 -13.47
C VAL A 342 7.45 2.72 -13.07
N ALA A 343 7.35 3.06 -11.77
CA ALA A 343 7.65 4.39 -11.28
C ALA A 343 9.14 4.74 -11.46
N SER A 344 10.04 3.79 -11.20
CA SER A 344 11.49 3.96 -11.38
C SER A 344 11.85 4.31 -12.82
N LYS A 345 11.36 3.53 -13.81
CA LYS A 345 11.57 3.79 -15.24
C LYS A 345 10.89 5.08 -15.71
N THR A 346 9.83 5.51 -15.05
CA THR A 346 9.14 6.78 -15.34
C THR A 346 9.95 7.99 -14.83
N ARG A 347 10.45 7.94 -13.58
CA ARG A 347 11.35 8.96 -13.03
C ARG A 347 12.66 9.04 -13.80
N TRP A 348 13.25 7.90 -14.17
CA TRP A 348 14.44 7.86 -15.05
C TRP A 348 14.21 8.58 -16.38
N LYS A 349 13.09 8.31 -17.08
CA LYS A 349 12.71 9.05 -18.31
C LYS A 349 12.56 10.56 -18.08
N TYR A 350 12.07 10.99 -16.92
CA TYR A 350 12.00 12.41 -16.56
C TYR A 350 13.42 13.03 -16.44
N VAL A 351 14.36 12.34 -15.79
CA VAL A 351 15.74 12.82 -15.64
C VAL A 351 16.47 12.88 -16.99
N VAL A 352 16.40 11.81 -17.80
CA VAL A 352 17.02 11.77 -19.14
C VAL A 352 16.45 12.86 -20.04
N ARG A 353 15.13 13.10 -20.01
CA ARG A 353 14.50 14.22 -20.74
C ARG A 353 14.94 15.58 -20.20
N GLY A 354 15.17 15.70 -18.89
CA GLY A 354 15.77 16.89 -18.30
C GLY A 354 17.15 17.18 -18.88
N MET A 355 18.05 16.19 -18.87
CA MET A 355 19.40 16.32 -19.42
C MET A 355 19.40 16.66 -20.91
N LEU A 356 18.51 16.06 -21.71
CA LEU A 356 18.32 16.40 -23.13
C LEU A 356 17.91 17.87 -23.33
N ASN A 357 16.97 18.37 -22.51
CA ASN A 357 16.44 19.73 -22.63
C ASN A 357 17.48 20.80 -22.25
N GLU A 358 18.37 20.53 -21.30
CA GLU A 358 19.48 21.43 -20.94
C GLU A 358 20.72 21.26 -21.84
N GLY A 359 20.67 20.38 -22.85
CA GLY A 359 21.79 20.13 -23.79
C GLY A 359 22.90 19.23 -23.24
N TRP A 360 22.69 18.57 -22.10
CA TRP A 360 23.66 17.66 -21.45
C TRP A 360 23.65 16.23 -22.02
N LEU A 361 22.73 15.93 -22.94
CA LEU A 361 22.69 14.72 -23.77
C LEU A 361 22.21 15.08 -25.17
N SER A 362 22.75 14.43 -26.20
CA SER A 362 22.21 14.50 -27.56
C SER A 362 20.97 13.61 -27.74
N ALA A 363 20.13 13.93 -28.72
CA ALA A 363 19.00 13.08 -29.10
C ALA A 363 19.44 11.67 -29.56
N SER A 364 20.64 11.56 -30.14
CA SER A 364 21.29 10.30 -30.53
C SER A 364 21.64 9.41 -29.35
N GLU A 365 22.15 9.97 -28.24
CA GLU A 365 22.42 9.19 -27.02
C GLU A 365 21.11 8.77 -26.35
N VAL A 366 20.13 9.67 -26.24
CA VAL A 366 18.82 9.35 -25.65
C VAL A 366 18.08 8.26 -26.44
N ALA A 367 18.28 8.17 -27.76
CA ALA A 367 17.71 7.13 -28.61
C ALA A 367 18.33 5.73 -28.40
N THR A 368 19.54 5.64 -27.83
CA THR A 368 20.24 4.36 -27.56
C THR A 368 20.31 4.01 -26.07
N MET A 369 19.84 4.88 -25.18
CA MET A 369 19.79 4.60 -23.74
C MET A 369 18.70 3.60 -23.36
N ASP A 370 19.12 2.45 -22.85
CA ASP A 370 18.28 1.51 -22.13
C ASP A 370 18.12 1.88 -20.65
N PHE A 371 17.04 1.41 -20.03
CA PHE A 371 16.84 1.53 -18.59
C PHE A 371 17.79 0.57 -17.84
N PRO A 372 18.63 1.05 -16.90
CA PRO A 372 19.66 0.23 -16.26
C PRO A 372 19.14 -1.01 -15.53
N LYS A 373 19.96 -2.06 -15.49
CA LYS A 373 19.72 -3.28 -14.70
C LYS A 373 20.51 -3.21 -13.40
N THR A 374 19.84 -3.41 -12.26
CA THR A 374 20.48 -3.34 -10.94
C THR A 374 20.82 -4.72 -10.38
N ILE A 375 21.87 -4.82 -9.57
CA ILE A 375 22.16 -6.02 -8.79
C ILE A 375 21.05 -6.32 -7.74
N PRO A 376 20.96 -7.56 -7.21
CA PRO A 376 20.12 -7.87 -6.05
C PRO A 376 20.62 -7.22 -4.75
N GLU A 377 19.70 -6.68 -3.96
CA GLU A 377 19.96 -5.98 -2.69
C GLU A 377 20.64 -6.86 -1.62
N ASN A 378 20.44 -8.18 -1.65
CA ASN A 378 21.08 -9.10 -0.69
C ASN A 378 22.60 -9.28 -0.89
N LYS A 379 23.22 -8.58 -1.86
CA LYS A 379 24.67 -8.44 -1.98
C LYS A 379 25.20 -7.08 -1.48
N SER A 380 24.33 -6.13 -1.15
CA SER A 380 24.69 -4.81 -0.66
C SER A 380 24.41 -4.65 0.83
N LEU A 381 25.49 -4.56 1.62
CA LEU A 381 25.58 -3.85 2.90
C LEU A 381 24.61 -4.25 4.03
N ARG A 382 25.06 -5.17 4.89
CA ARG A 382 24.66 -5.38 6.31
C ARG A 382 23.20 -5.07 6.68
N ILE A 383 22.25 -5.63 5.94
CA ILE A 383 20.83 -5.63 6.30
C ILE A 383 20.65 -6.48 7.57
N ASP A 384 19.76 -6.05 8.46
CA ASP A 384 19.30 -6.85 9.60
C ASP A 384 18.60 -8.12 9.10
N GLU A 385 19.03 -9.30 9.59
CA GLU A 385 18.47 -10.59 9.18
C GLU A 385 16.95 -10.65 9.41
N ARG A 386 16.43 -9.99 10.45
CA ARG A 386 14.98 -9.92 10.74
C ARG A 386 14.21 -9.13 9.68
N LEU A 387 14.85 -8.14 9.04
CA LEU A 387 14.28 -7.41 7.91
C LEU A 387 14.59 -8.06 6.56
N SER A 388 15.47 -9.07 6.49
CA SER A 388 15.79 -9.76 5.23
C SER A 388 14.63 -10.62 4.69
N GLY A 389 13.77 -11.11 5.59
CA GLY A 389 12.56 -11.87 5.29
C GLY A 389 11.32 -11.00 4.99
N PRO A 390 10.09 -11.50 5.22
CA PRO A 390 8.85 -10.79 4.92
C PRO A 390 8.72 -9.41 5.60
N ASN A 391 9.32 -9.23 6.78
CA ASN A 391 9.27 -7.97 7.53
C ASN A 391 9.98 -6.80 6.81
N GLY A 392 10.83 -7.05 5.81
CA GLY A 392 11.38 -5.97 4.98
C GLY A 392 10.31 -5.29 4.10
N LEU A 393 9.23 -5.98 3.76
CA LEU A 393 8.06 -5.37 3.11
C LEU A 393 7.26 -4.50 4.10
N ILE A 394 7.20 -4.88 5.38
CA ILE A 394 6.66 -4.01 6.45
C ILE A 394 7.50 -2.73 6.56
N LYS A 395 8.85 -2.81 6.50
CA LYS A 395 9.71 -1.61 6.40
C LYS A 395 9.29 -0.75 5.19
N ALA A 396 9.10 -1.34 4.01
CA ALA A 396 8.73 -0.59 2.81
C ALA A 396 7.38 0.15 2.95
N GLN A 397 6.38 -0.45 3.59
CA GLN A 397 5.09 0.23 3.83
C GLN A 397 5.16 1.29 4.94
N ILE A 398 5.91 1.04 6.02
CA ILE A 398 6.22 2.06 7.05
C ILE A 398 6.89 3.30 6.43
N MET A 399 7.84 3.10 5.51
CA MET A 399 8.50 4.22 4.82
C MET A 399 7.59 4.94 3.83
N ARG A 400 6.52 4.29 3.33
CA ARG A 400 5.48 4.92 2.50
C ARG A 400 4.58 5.83 3.34
N GLU A 401 4.00 5.29 4.40
CA GLU A 401 3.11 6.01 5.32
C GLU A 401 3.80 7.24 5.91
N LEU A 402 5.04 7.09 6.41
CA LEU A 402 5.81 8.22 6.93
C LEU A 402 6.13 9.27 5.86
N ALA A 403 6.32 8.89 4.59
CA ALA A 403 6.53 9.83 3.50
C ALA A 403 5.24 10.59 3.11
N GLU A 404 4.08 9.96 3.23
CA GLU A 404 2.77 10.61 3.05
C GLU A 404 2.49 11.62 4.18
N HIS A 405 2.96 11.34 5.40
CA HIS A 405 3.03 12.32 6.50
C HIS A 405 4.25 13.28 6.43
N GLY A 406 5.03 13.25 5.36
CA GLY A 406 6.06 14.25 5.04
C GLY A 406 7.47 14.00 5.59
N PHE A 407 7.76 12.81 6.12
CA PHE A 407 9.11 12.39 6.53
C PHE A 407 9.82 11.65 5.38
N THR A 408 10.98 12.11 4.94
CA THR A 408 11.82 11.33 4.00
C THR A 408 12.56 10.21 4.73
N GLU A 409 13.04 9.18 4.02
CA GLU A 409 13.84 8.10 4.67
C GLU A 409 15.10 8.65 5.36
N GLN A 410 15.68 9.75 4.83
CA GLN A 410 16.72 10.54 5.48
C GLN A 410 16.28 11.21 6.80
N ASP A 411 15.04 11.70 6.91
CA ASP A 411 14.51 12.26 8.17
C ASP A 411 14.36 11.19 9.25
N VAL A 412 13.98 9.98 8.83
CA VAL A 412 13.82 8.83 9.73
C VAL A 412 15.17 8.33 10.25
N THR A 413 16.18 8.25 9.40
CA THR A 413 17.50 7.70 9.77
C THR A 413 18.45 8.72 10.40
N SER A 414 18.43 10.00 10.00
CA SER A 414 19.24 11.05 10.65
C SER A 414 18.84 11.30 12.12
N GLN A 415 17.57 11.06 12.47
CA GLN A 415 17.03 11.16 13.83
C GLN A 415 16.99 9.81 14.57
N GLY A 416 17.51 8.74 13.95
CA GLY A 416 17.56 7.39 14.51
C GLY A 416 16.23 6.88 15.02
N LEU A 417 15.12 7.15 14.32
CA LEU A 417 13.79 7.07 14.95
C LEU A 417 13.52 5.69 15.55
N ARG A 418 12.94 5.69 16.75
CA ARG A 418 12.29 4.52 17.31
C ARG A 418 10.84 4.53 16.83
N ILE A 419 10.43 3.51 16.08
CA ILE A 419 9.09 3.40 15.48
C ILE A 419 8.29 2.31 16.21
N VAL A 420 7.06 2.62 16.61
CA VAL A 420 6.07 1.70 17.19
C VAL A 420 5.01 1.43 16.13
N THR A 421 4.80 0.16 15.80
CA THR A 421 3.90 -0.25 14.73
C THR A 421 2.56 -0.80 15.23
N THR A 422 1.66 -1.15 14.32
CA THR A 422 0.43 -1.91 14.58
C THR A 422 0.64 -3.43 14.58
N ILE A 423 1.74 -3.91 14.02
CA ILE A 423 2.05 -5.34 13.83
C ILE A 423 2.08 -6.08 15.16
N SER A 424 1.27 -7.14 15.27
CA SER A 424 1.28 -8.11 16.37
C SER A 424 2.19 -9.28 15.99
N MET A 425 3.14 -9.63 16.86
CA MET A 425 4.08 -10.72 16.55
C MET A 425 3.42 -12.10 16.52
N ASP A 426 2.39 -12.35 17.32
CA ASP A 426 1.59 -13.58 17.24
C ASP A 426 0.96 -13.72 15.84
N ALA A 427 0.36 -12.63 15.34
CA ALA A 427 -0.30 -12.62 14.03
C ALA A 427 0.71 -12.67 12.87
N GLN A 428 1.82 -11.92 12.97
CA GLN A 428 2.87 -11.89 11.95
C GLN A 428 3.58 -13.24 11.83
N ASN A 429 3.92 -13.88 12.95
CA ASN A 429 4.52 -15.22 12.94
C ASN A 429 3.53 -16.24 12.39
N ALA A 430 2.25 -16.19 12.79
CA ALA A 430 1.22 -17.09 12.26
C ALA A 430 1.05 -16.94 10.73
N ALA A 431 1.06 -15.72 10.19
CA ALA A 431 1.00 -15.48 8.75
C ALA A 431 2.23 -16.01 8.00
N ILE A 432 3.43 -15.79 8.55
CA ILE A 432 4.69 -16.29 7.98
C ILE A 432 4.73 -17.83 8.01
N GLU A 433 4.36 -18.44 9.13
CA GLU A 433 4.37 -19.89 9.33
C GLU A 433 3.33 -20.58 8.43
N ALA A 434 2.10 -20.07 8.38
CA ALA A 434 1.04 -20.53 7.49
C ALA A 434 1.50 -20.58 6.02
N VAL A 435 1.97 -19.44 5.48
CA VAL A 435 2.42 -19.38 4.08
C VAL A 435 3.61 -20.31 3.84
N THR A 436 4.57 -20.36 4.77
CA THR A 436 5.76 -21.21 4.62
C THR A 436 5.41 -22.69 4.63
N GLN A 437 4.60 -23.16 5.58
CA GLN A 437 4.23 -24.57 5.72
C GLN A 437 3.33 -25.05 4.59
N THR A 438 2.38 -24.23 4.12
CA THR A 438 1.51 -24.58 2.99
C THR A 438 2.27 -24.60 1.65
N LEU A 439 3.26 -23.71 1.45
CA LEU A 439 3.98 -23.58 0.18
C LEU A 439 5.29 -24.38 0.07
N GLN A 440 5.89 -24.87 1.17
CA GLN A 440 7.22 -25.53 1.17
C GLN A 440 7.35 -26.68 0.14
N ASN A 441 6.26 -27.43 -0.08
CA ASN A 441 6.21 -28.59 -0.98
C ASN A 441 5.50 -28.29 -2.31
N GLN A 442 5.25 -27.02 -2.65
CA GLN A 442 4.53 -26.59 -3.85
C GLN A 442 5.49 -26.11 -4.97
N PRO A 443 5.02 -25.94 -6.22
CA PRO A 443 5.86 -25.50 -7.31
C PRO A 443 6.50 -24.12 -7.06
N LYS A 444 7.81 -23.98 -7.32
CA LYS A 444 8.63 -22.81 -6.92
C LYS A 444 8.19 -21.46 -7.54
N GLN A 445 7.31 -21.46 -8.54
CA GLN A 445 6.68 -20.28 -9.13
C GLN A 445 5.42 -19.80 -8.38
N MET A 446 4.88 -20.60 -7.45
CA MET A 446 3.71 -20.25 -6.63
C MET A 446 4.06 -19.13 -5.65
N ARG A 447 3.13 -18.20 -5.46
CA ARG A 447 3.26 -17.01 -4.62
C ARG A 447 2.01 -16.89 -3.76
N ALA A 448 2.14 -16.30 -2.59
CA ALA A 448 1.01 -15.97 -1.74
C ALA A 448 1.22 -14.60 -1.09
N ALA A 449 0.09 -14.02 -0.69
CA ALA A 449 0.03 -12.81 0.13
C ALA A 449 -0.99 -13.04 1.24
N ALA A 450 -0.69 -12.56 2.44
CA ALA A 450 -1.59 -12.60 3.59
C ALA A 450 -1.52 -11.25 4.33
N VAL A 451 -2.67 -10.60 4.53
CA VAL A 451 -2.78 -9.33 5.27
C VAL A 451 -3.87 -9.45 6.30
N THR A 452 -3.57 -9.09 7.55
CA THR A 452 -4.52 -9.06 8.67
C THR A 452 -4.65 -7.64 9.20
N ILE A 453 -5.88 -7.14 9.30
CA ILE A 453 -6.23 -5.82 9.82
C ILE A 453 -7.17 -5.97 11.03
N ASP A 454 -6.98 -5.14 12.05
CA ASP A 454 -7.90 -4.97 13.17
C ASP A 454 -9.16 -4.19 12.72
N PRO A 455 -10.37 -4.79 12.76
CA PRO A 455 -11.61 -4.10 12.41
C PRO A 455 -11.91 -2.87 13.26
N GLN A 456 -11.46 -2.82 14.52
CA GLN A 456 -11.82 -1.79 15.48
C GLN A 456 -10.93 -0.55 15.43
N THR A 457 -9.81 -0.61 14.69
CA THR A 457 -8.84 0.51 14.59
C THR A 457 -8.27 0.75 13.20
N GLY A 458 -8.38 -0.22 12.27
CA GLY A 458 -7.67 -0.19 10.99
C GLY A 458 -6.20 -0.61 11.08
N GLY A 459 -5.66 -0.86 12.28
CA GLY A 459 -4.26 -1.21 12.44
C GLY A 459 -3.90 -2.53 11.76
N VAL A 460 -2.85 -2.53 10.94
CA VAL A 460 -2.35 -3.75 10.28
C VAL A 460 -1.68 -4.64 11.32
N LEU A 461 -2.29 -5.79 11.62
CA LEU A 461 -1.81 -6.75 12.62
C LEU A 461 -0.74 -7.70 12.05
N ALA A 462 -0.86 -8.08 10.78
CA ALA A 462 0.09 -8.94 10.07
C ALA A 462 0.15 -8.58 8.58
N TYR A 463 1.32 -8.76 7.98
CA TYR A 463 1.60 -8.44 6.58
C TYR A 463 2.67 -9.35 6.00
N TYR A 464 2.26 -10.16 5.02
CA TYR A 464 3.11 -10.99 4.17
C TYR A 464 2.80 -10.65 2.71
N GLY A 465 3.73 -9.98 2.03
CA GLY A 465 3.65 -9.72 0.57
C GLY A 465 4.62 -10.57 -0.26
N GLY A 466 5.51 -11.33 0.38
CA GLY A 466 6.60 -12.06 -0.27
C GLY A 466 7.58 -12.60 0.77
N ALA A 467 8.52 -13.46 0.33
CA ALA A 467 9.42 -14.18 1.24
C ALA A 467 10.62 -13.34 1.72
N ARG A 468 10.97 -12.25 1.02
CA ARG A 468 12.14 -11.42 1.30
C ARG A 468 11.87 -9.92 1.17
N ALA A 469 12.74 -9.13 1.80
CA ALA A 469 12.67 -7.68 1.92
C ALA A 469 12.37 -6.90 0.64
N GLY A 470 12.96 -7.36 -0.48
CA GLY A 470 12.85 -6.74 -1.80
C GLY A 470 12.39 -7.74 -2.86
N ASP A 471 11.59 -8.74 -2.49
CA ASP A 471 10.74 -9.46 -3.45
C ASP A 471 9.60 -8.52 -3.93
N PHE A 472 8.90 -8.90 -5.01
CA PHE A 472 7.71 -8.16 -5.45
C PHE A 472 6.59 -8.30 -4.42
N ASP A 473 6.00 -7.18 -3.98
CA ASP A 473 4.99 -7.16 -2.92
C ASP A 473 3.60 -7.54 -3.47
N TYR A 474 3.25 -8.83 -3.36
CA TYR A 474 1.95 -9.35 -3.78
C TYR A 474 0.79 -8.91 -2.87
N ALA A 475 1.05 -8.41 -1.66
CA ALA A 475 0.01 -7.86 -0.78
C ALA A 475 -0.38 -6.43 -1.19
N TYR A 476 0.54 -5.67 -1.79
CA TYR A 476 0.32 -4.33 -2.33
C TYR A 476 0.08 -4.29 -3.86
N ALA A 477 0.27 -5.40 -4.57
CA ALA A 477 -0.03 -5.51 -6.00
C ALA A 477 -1.52 -5.86 -6.24
N PRO A 478 -2.20 -5.21 -7.20
CA PRO A 478 -3.57 -5.60 -7.58
C PRO A 478 -3.60 -7.00 -8.21
N GLN A 479 -4.49 -7.86 -7.70
CA GLN A 479 -4.71 -9.23 -8.20
C GLN A 479 -6.18 -9.45 -8.55
N MET A 480 -6.46 -10.33 -9.52
CA MET A 480 -7.84 -10.68 -9.93
C MET A 480 -8.55 -11.39 -8.77
N THR A 481 -9.67 -10.86 -8.30
CA THR A 481 -10.30 -11.27 -7.02
C THR A 481 -11.24 -12.48 -7.14
N GLY A 482 -11.78 -12.73 -8.34
CA GLY A 482 -12.74 -13.81 -8.57
C GLY A 482 -13.98 -13.70 -7.67
N SER A 483 -14.54 -14.85 -7.28
CA SER A 483 -15.72 -14.92 -6.42
C SER A 483 -15.60 -14.30 -5.02
N SER A 484 -14.42 -13.82 -4.59
CA SER A 484 -14.29 -13.05 -3.34
C SER A 484 -14.87 -11.62 -3.46
N PHE A 485 -15.04 -11.10 -4.68
CA PHE A 485 -15.64 -9.77 -4.90
C PHE A 485 -17.17 -9.75 -4.71
N LYS A 486 -17.83 -10.93 -4.72
CA LYS A 486 -19.29 -11.10 -4.60
C LYS A 486 -19.89 -10.46 -3.35
N VAL A 487 -19.11 -10.29 -2.28
CA VAL A 487 -19.55 -9.60 -1.05
C VAL A 487 -20.06 -8.19 -1.34
N PHE A 488 -19.46 -7.45 -2.29
CA PHE A 488 -19.85 -6.08 -2.59
C PHE A 488 -21.19 -6.02 -3.35
N THR A 489 -21.47 -6.99 -4.21
CA THR A 489 -22.79 -7.15 -4.86
C THR A 489 -23.86 -7.50 -3.83
N LEU A 490 -23.55 -8.39 -2.89
CA LEU A 490 -24.47 -8.77 -1.81
C LEU A 490 -24.78 -7.57 -0.89
N ALA A 491 -23.75 -6.84 -0.47
CA ALA A 491 -23.90 -5.61 0.32
C ALA A 491 -24.66 -4.52 -0.45
N ALA A 492 -24.45 -4.38 -1.76
CA ALA A 492 -25.19 -3.44 -2.61
C ALA A 492 -26.69 -3.80 -2.68
N ALA A 493 -27.01 -5.08 -2.83
CA ALA A 493 -28.37 -5.60 -2.87
C ALA A 493 -29.10 -5.39 -1.53
N LEU A 494 -28.48 -5.77 -0.43
CA LEU A 494 -29.01 -5.57 0.93
C LEU A 494 -29.21 -4.08 1.25
N ASN A 495 -28.31 -3.21 0.77
CA ASN A 495 -28.47 -1.76 0.91
C ASN A 495 -29.61 -1.17 0.06
N GLN A 496 -30.07 -1.89 -0.97
CA GLN A 496 -31.25 -1.59 -1.79
C GLN A 496 -32.50 -2.37 -1.37
N ASP A 497 -32.48 -2.94 -0.16
CA ASP A 497 -33.59 -3.65 0.48
C ASP A 497 -33.99 -4.97 -0.24
N ILE A 498 -33.04 -5.61 -0.94
CA ILE A 498 -33.17 -6.98 -1.46
C ILE A 498 -32.75 -7.97 -0.35
N PRO A 499 -33.65 -8.83 0.17
CA PRO A 499 -33.38 -9.68 1.33
C PRO A 499 -32.64 -10.99 0.98
N LEU A 500 -32.05 -11.63 1.99
CA LEU A 500 -31.25 -12.85 1.83
C LEU A 500 -32.03 -14.10 1.35
N SER A 501 -33.36 -14.11 1.46
CA SER A 501 -34.25 -15.13 0.88
C SER A 501 -34.55 -14.96 -0.61
N LYS A 502 -34.23 -13.80 -1.21
CA LYS A 502 -34.50 -13.54 -2.64
C LYS A 502 -33.95 -14.68 -3.49
N MET A 503 -34.85 -15.36 -4.18
CA MET A 503 -34.55 -16.54 -4.99
C MET A 503 -33.96 -16.13 -6.34
N TYR A 504 -32.90 -16.83 -6.77
CA TYR A 504 -32.32 -16.70 -8.10
C TYR A 504 -32.03 -18.07 -8.71
N SER A 505 -32.27 -18.21 -10.01
CA SER A 505 -31.85 -19.41 -10.74
C SER A 505 -30.33 -19.49 -10.83
N SER A 506 -29.80 -20.72 -10.73
CA SER A 506 -28.40 -21.06 -10.96
C SER A 506 -28.13 -21.66 -12.35
N ALA A 507 -29.13 -21.71 -13.23
CA ALA A 507 -28.93 -22.17 -14.61
C ALA A 507 -27.99 -21.20 -15.37
N PRO A 508 -27.26 -21.65 -16.42
CA PRO A 508 -26.45 -20.80 -17.28
C PRO A 508 -27.16 -19.51 -17.72
N TYR A 509 -26.39 -18.44 -17.91
CA TYR A 509 -26.93 -17.13 -18.28
C TYR A 509 -26.32 -16.63 -19.59
N GLN A 510 -27.14 -16.56 -20.63
CA GLN A 510 -26.74 -16.09 -21.95
C GLN A 510 -26.70 -14.56 -22.00
N MET A 511 -25.51 -13.98 -22.12
CA MET A 511 -25.29 -12.55 -22.37
C MET A 511 -24.85 -12.34 -23.82
N GLY A 512 -25.81 -12.32 -24.73
CA GLY A 512 -25.54 -12.20 -26.17
C GLY A 512 -24.78 -13.41 -26.69
N LYS A 513 -23.48 -13.25 -26.99
CA LYS A 513 -22.58 -14.35 -27.40
C LYS A 513 -21.82 -15.00 -26.24
N VAL A 514 -21.82 -14.41 -25.05
CA VAL A 514 -21.10 -14.93 -23.88
C VAL A 514 -22.05 -15.78 -23.03
N VAL A 515 -21.64 -16.97 -22.63
CA VAL A 515 -22.32 -17.76 -21.61
C VAL A 515 -21.64 -17.49 -20.26
N ILE A 516 -22.43 -17.17 -19.23
CA ILE A 516 -21.96 -17.18 -17.84
C ILE A 516 -22.39 -18.51 -17.22
N GLU A 517 -21.43 -19.23 -16.66
CA GLU A 517 -21.58 -20.57 -16.11
C GLU A 517 -21.05 -20.62 -14.66
N ASN A 518 -21.47 -21.61 -13.88
CA ASN A 518 -20.94 -21.82 -12.53
C ASN A 518 -19.69 -22.72 -12.60
N SER A 519 -18.80 -22.60 -11.62
CA SER A 519 -17.67 -23.54 -11.50
C SER A 519 -18.18 -24.94 -11.16
N GLU A 520 -17.48 -25.97 -11.67
CA GLU A 520 -17.70 -27.39 -11.33
C GLU A 520 -19.15 -27.86 -11.57
N ASP A 521 -19.81 -27.31 -12.60
CA ASP A 521 -21.23 -27.52 -12.94
C ASP A 521 -22.22 -27.27 -11.78
N MET A 522 -21.77 -26.59 -10.72
CA MET A 522 -22.49 -26.49 -9.47
C MET A 522 -23.82 -25.75 -9.64
N SER A 523 -24.91 -26.32 -9.13
CA SER A 523 -26.26 -25.79 -9.32
C SER A 523 -27.14 -26.07 -8.09
N CYS A 524 -28.07 -25.16 -7.83
CA CYS A 524 -29.16 -25.31 -6.86
C CYS A 524 -30.55 -25.26 -7.52
N GLY A 525 -30.61 -25.29 -8.86
CA GLY A 525 -31.82 -25.02 -9.65
C GLY A 525 -32.28 -23.57 -9.53
N THR A 526 -32.97 -23.25 -8.44
CA THR A 526 -33.34 -21.91 -8.00
C THR A 526 -33.33 -21.88 -6.48
N CYS A 527 -32.42 -21.10 -5.88
CA CYS A 527 -32.23 -21.03 -4.43
C CYS A 527 -32.06 -19.60 -3.93
N THR A 528 -32.08 -19.45 -2.60
CA THR A 528 -31.92 -18.14 -1.94
C THR A 528 -30.55 -17.56 -2.24
N ILE A 529 -30.43 -16.23 -2.28
CA ILE A 529 -29.12 -15.59 -2.47
C ILE A 529 -28.15 -15.95 -1.33
N ALA A 530 -28.64 -16.24 -0.10
CA ALA A 530 -27.81 -16.82 0.96
C ALA A 530 -27.20 -18.18 0.56
N SER A 531 -28.01 -19.15 0.11
CA SER A 531 -27.51 -20.45 -0.36
C SER A 531 -26.53 -20.29 -1.52
N ALA A 532 -26.83 -19.41 -2.48
CA ALA A 532 -25.96 -19.09 -3.61
C ALA A 532 -24.67 -18.31 -3.23
N THR A 533 -24.63 -17.66 -2.06
CA THR A 533 -23.42 -17.03 -1.50
C THR A 533 -22.43 -18.10 -1.03
N VAL A 534 -22.92 -19.13 -0.32
CA VAL A 534 -22.10 -20.23 0.19
C VAL A 534 -21.63 -21.15 -0.93
N MET A 535 -22.55 -21.57 -1.80
CA MET A 535 -22.24 -22.29 -3.04
C MET A 535 -21.51 -21.42 -4.09
N SER A 536 -21.31 -20.13 -3.81
CA SER A 536 -20.52 -19.20 -4.62
C SER A 536 -20.95 -19.12 -6.10
N LEU A 537 -22.23 -19.30 -6.42
CA LEU A 537 -22.73 -19.47 -7.78
C LEU A 537 -22.55 -18.19 -8.62
N ASN A 538 -22.04 -18.32 -9.85
CA ASN A 538 -21.75 -17.18 -10.73
C ASN A 538 -23.03 -16.59 -11.33
N THR A 539 -23.87 -17.47 -11.88
CA THR A 539 -25.09 -17.14 -12.61
C THR A 539 -26.13 -16.44 -11.72
N SER A 540 -26.34 -16.94 -10.49
CA SER A 540 -27.20 -16.32 -9.48
C SER A 540 -26.71 -14.92 -9.08
N TYR A 541 -25.39 -14.73 -8.96
CA TYR A 541 -24.78 -13.43 -8.65
C TYR A 541 -24.79 -12.43 -9.81
N TYR A 542 -24.73 -12.94 -11.05
CA TYR A 542 -24.92 -12.11 -12.23
C TYR A 542 -26.36 -11.60 -12.28
N ARG A 543 -27.35 -12.46 -12.03
CA ARG A 543 -28.76 -12.07 -11.91
C ARG A 543 -28.99 -11.09 -10.74
N LEU A 544 -28.40 -11.32 -9.56
CA LEU A 544 -28.42 -10.37 -8.43
C LEU A 544 -27.91 -8.98 -8.82
N MET A 545 -26.80 -8.91 -9.55
CA MET A 545 -26.25 -7.64 -10.04
C MET A 545 -27.20 -6.95 -11.03
N MET A 546 -27.87 -7.69 -11.91
CA MET A 546 -28.84 -7.13 -12.87
C MET A 546 -30.12 -6.62 -12.19
N ASP A 547 -30.48 -7.13 -11.02
CA ASP A 547 -31.57 -6.62 -10.17
C ASP A 547 -31.22 -5.30 -9.43
N LEU A 548 -29.96 -4.84 -9.45
CA LEU A 548 -29.53 -3.56 -8.85
C LEU A 548 -29.88 -2.37 -9.74
N LYS A 549 -30.34 -1.26 -9.14
CA LYS A 549 -30.82 -0.05 -9.84
C LYS A 549 -29.85 0.54 -10.87
N ASN A 550 -28.54 0.44 -10.64
CA ASN A 550 -27.48 0.87 -11.55
C ASN A 550 -26.52 -0.27 -11.94
N GLY A 551 -26.91 -1.54 -11.72
CA GLY A 551 -26.13 -2.72 -12.07
C GLY A 551 -24.71 -2.72 -11.48
N SER A 552 -23.72 -2.92 -12.36
CA SER A 552 -22.29 -2.94 -12.04
C SER A 552 -21.79 -1.70 -11.28
N ARG A 553 -22.41 -0.52 -11.50
CA ARG A 553 -22.03 0.73 -10.80
C ARG A 553 -22.43 0.73 -9.32
N ASP A 554 -23.49 0.03 -8.93
CA ASP A 554 -23.84 -0.10 -7.51
C ASP A 554 -22.87 -1.03 -6.77
N VAL A 555 -22.38 -2.07 -7.45
CA VAL A 555 -21.30 -2.95 -6.94
C VAL A 555 -20.01 -2.14 -6.74
N GLN A 556 -19.62 -1.35 -7.75
CA GLN A 556 -18.47 -0.45 -7.68
C GLN A 556 -18.58 0.54 -6.50
N ALA A 557 -19.75 1.21 -6.38
CA ALA A 557 -20.01 2.18 -5.33
C ALA A 557 -20.01 1.54 -3.92
N MET A 558 -20.44 0.27 -3.79
CA MET A 558 -20.37 -0.45 -2.53
C MET A 558 -18.94 -0.90 -2.18
N ALA A 559 -18.14 -1.34 -3.15
CA ALA A 559 -16.72 -1.65 -2.93
C ALA A 559 -15.93 -0.42 -2.44
N TYR A 560 -16.17 0.75 -3.05
CA TYR A 560 -15.58 2.03 -2.59
C TYR A 560 -16.05 2.44 -1.18
N LYS A 561 -17.31 2.15 -0.80
CA LYS A 561 -17.79 2.37 0.57
C LYS A 561 -17.16 1.41 1.57
N ALA A 562 -17.00 0.15 1.18
CA ALA A 562 -16.42 -0.87 2.05
C ALA A 562 -14.93 -0.60 2.33
N GLY A 563 -14.16 -0.08 1.37
CA GLY A 563 -12.77 0.35 1.62
C GLY A 563 -11.82 0.27 0.43
N ILE A 564 -12.27 -0.22 -0.73
CA ILE A 564 -11.42 -0.27 -1.93
C ILE A 564 -11.09 1.18 -2.36
N PRO A 565 -9.80 1.54 -2.55
CA PRO A 565 -9.44 2.88 -3.00
C PRO A 565 -9.91 3.11 -4.43
N ARG A 566 -10.18 4.36 -4.82
CA ARG A 566 -10.61 4.72 -6.19
C ARG A 566 -9.48 4.72 -7.22
N GLU A 567 -8.25 4.86 -6.74
CA GLU A 567 -7.02 4.91 -7.51
C GLU A 567 -5.90 4.33 -6.65
N ILE A 568 -5.02 3.54 -7.28
CA ILE A 568 -3.85 2.95 -6.63
C ILE A 568 -2.61 3.61 -7.23
N PRO A 569 -1.73 4.23 -6.42
CA PRO A 569 -0.53 4.89 -6.91
C PRO A 569 0.34 3.99 -7.79
N GLY A 570 0.60 4.45 -9.02
CA GLY A 570 1.36 3.70 -10.03
C GLY A 570 0.55 2.72 -10.90
N TYR A 571 -0.72 2.47 -10.57
CA TYR A 571 -1.65 1.62 -11.35
C TYR A 571 -2.85 2.41 -11.91
N GLY A 572 -3.20 3.55 -11.30
CA GLY A 572 -4.30 4.41 -11.75
C GLY A 572 -5.66 3.97 -11.17
N LYS A 573 -6.74 4.34 -11.87
CA LYS A 573 -8.12 4.14 -11.40
C LYS A 573 -8.50 2.66 -11.32
N THR A 574 -9.19 2.28 -10.26
CA THR A 574 -9.63 0.91 -9.98
C THR A 574 -11.06 0.66 -10.45
N LEU A 575 -11.48 -0.61 -10.57
CA LEU A 575 -12.89 -1.01 -10.73
C LEU A 575 -13.65 -0.31 -11.89
N GLN A 576 -12.94 0.14 -12.91
CA GLN A 576 -13.49 0.73 -14.13
C GLN A 576 -12.52 0.52 -15.30
N ASN A 577 -13.04 0.62 -16.51
CA ASN A 577 -12.24 0.69 -17.73
C ASN A 577 -11.62 2.10 -17.91
N GLU A 578 -10.71 2.28 -18.86
CA GLU A 578 -10.05 3.57 -19.13
C GLU A 578 -11.05 4.70 -19.45
N ASP A 579 -12.16 4.38 -20.11
CA ASP A 579 -13.24 5.30 -20.48
C ASP A 579 -14.22 5.64 -19.34
N GLY A 580 -14.12 4.98 -18.18
CA GLY A 580 -15.05 5.13 -17.06
C GLY A 580 -16.33 4.27 -17.14
N THR A 581 -16.39 3.31 -18.06
CA THR A 581 -17.38 2.23 -17.99
C THR A 581 -17.02 1.22 -16.89
N VAL A 582 -18.03 0.46 -16.43
CA VAL A 582 -17.88 -0.58 -15.41
C VAL A 582 -18.64 -1.80 -15.90
N GLU A 583 -17.94 -2.88 -16.22
CA GLU A 583 -18.53 -4.06 -16.83
C GLU A 583 -19.22 -4.98 -15.82
N GLY A 584 -20.16 -5.80 -16.31
CA GLY A 584 -20.85 -6.81 -15.51
C GLY A 584 -19.92 -7.87 -14.90
N GLY A 585 -18.69 -8.02 -15.42
CA GLY A 585 -17.66 -8.87 -14.82
C GLY A 585 -17.26 -8.46 -13.40
N ILE A 586 -17.57 -7.23 -12.95
CA ILE A 586 -17.26 -6.76 -11.59
C ILE A 586 -17.81 -7.69 -10.50
N THR A 587 -19.03 -8.21 -10.63
CA THR A 587 -19.63 -9.12 -9.63
C THR A 587 -18.92 -10.48 -9.53
N LEU A 588 -18.08 -10.81 -10.51
CA LEU A 588 -17.27 -12.03 -10.56
C LEU A 588 -15.77 -11.74 -10.32
N GLY A 589 -15.42 -10.53 -9.91
CA GLY A 589 -14.03 -10.15 -9.57
C GLY A 589 -13.12 -9.91 -10.79
N ALA A 590 -13.69 -9.45 -11.91
CA ALA A 590 -12.95 -9.17 -13.14
C ALA A 590 -12.02 -7.94 -13.10
N TYR A 591 -12.09 -7.13 -12.04
CA TYR A 591 -11.17 -6.00 -11.84
C TYR A 591 -10.12 -6.35 -10.76
N PRO A 592 -8.82 -6.12 -11.00
CA PRO A 592 -7.76 -6.34 -10.01
C PRO A 592 -7.88 -5.43 -8.77
N VAL A 593 -7.60 -5.99 -7.59
CA VAL A 593 -7.61 -5.31 -6.29
C VAL A 593 -6.51 -5.88 -5.39
N ARG A 594 -5.90 -5.07 -4.51
CA ARG A 594 -4.80 -5.54 -3.64
C ARG A 594 -5.34 -6.41 -2.50
N PRO A 595 -4.63 -7.48 -2.07
CA PRO A 595 -4.98 -8.20 -0.84
C PRO A 595 -5.11 -7.29 0.39
N PHE A 596 -4.28 -6.24 0.47
CA PHE A 596 -4.40 -5.18 1.48
C PHE A 596 -5.78 -4.49 1.48
N ASP A 597 -6.30 -4.10 0.31
CA ASP A 597 -7.61 -3.44 0.18
C ASP A 597 -8.74 -4.42 0.52
N MET A 598 -8.61 -5.69 0.12
CA MET A 598 -9.59 -6.73 0.45
C MET A 598 -9.67 -6.99 1.96
N ALA A 599 -8.54 -7.02 2.67
CA ALA A 599 -8.53 -7.15 4.13
C ALA A 599 -9.23 -5.97 4.80
N SER A 600 -8.96 -4.74 4.34
CA SER A 600 -9.59 -3.51 4.83
C SER A 600 -11.11 -3.47 4.54
N ALA A 601 -11.52 -3.80 3.32
CA ALA A 601 -12.92 -3.77 2.93
C ALA A 601 -13.77 -4.85 3.63
N TYR A 602 -13.17 -5.99 3.98
CA TYR A 602 -13.80 -6.99 4.85
C TYR A 602 -13.79 -6.57 6.33
N ALA A 603 -12.79 -5.81 6.78
CA ALA A 603 -12.73 -5.24 8.13
C ALA A 603 -13.92 -4.29 8.38
N THR A 604 -14.35 -3.51 7.36
CA THR A 604 -15.55 -2.67 7.44
C THR A 604 -16.84 -3.46 7.69
N PHE A 605 -16.96 -4.69 7.18
CA PHE A 605 -18.11 -5.55 7.48
C PHE A 605 -18.01 -6.13 8.90
N ALA A 606 -16.81 -6.57 9.31
CA ALA A 606 -16.53 -7.01 10.69
C ALA A 606 -16.81 -5.91 11.74
N ALA A 607 -16.52 -4.65 11.40
CA ALA A 607 -16.81 -3.45 12.18
C ALA A 607 -18.22 -2.86 11.89
N ARG A 608 -19.16 -3.70 11.46
CA ARG A 608 -20.60 -3.36 11.33
C ARG A 608 -20.88 -2.12 10.47
N GLY A 609 -20.08 -1.94 9.43
CA GLY A 609 -20.18 -0.86 8.44
C GLY A 609 -19.38 0.40 8.76
N ILE A 610 -18.54 0.37 9.79
CA ILE A 610 -17.56 1.42 10.10
C ILE A 610 -16.25 1.06 9.40
N TYR A 611 -15.77 1.95 8.52
CA TYR A 611 -14.46 1.86 7.89
C TYR A 611 -13.43 2.56 8.77
N HIS A 612 -12.29 1.90 9.00
CA HIS A 612 -11.10 2.51 9.59
C HIS A 612 -9.99 2.53 8.53
N GLU A 613 -9.29 3.66 8.40
CA GLU A 613 -8.22 3.78 7.41
C GLU A 613 -7.02 2.91 7.81
N PRO A 614 -6.52 2.00 6.94
CA PRO A 614 -5.44 1.09 7.32
C PRO A 614 -4.09 1.78 7.54
N PHE A 615 -3.43 1.49 8.65
CA PHE A 615 -2.13 2.07 9.00
C PHE A 615 -1.17 1.06 9.65
N PHE A 616 0.14 1.33 9.53
CA PHE A 616 1.23 0.54 10.11
C PHE A 616 1.90 1.23 11.29
N VAL A 617 1.96 2.56 11.36
CA VAL A 617 2.76 3.29 12.38
C VAL A 617 1.87 3.95 13.42
N LYS A 618 1.92 3.45 14.66
CA LYS A 618 1.26 4.11 15.81
C LYS A 618 1.99 5.38 16.24
N GLU A 619 3.32 5.31 16.31
CA GLU A 619 4.15 6.41 16.79
C GLU A 619 5.60 6.30 16.28
N ALA A 620 6.25 7.43 16.05
CA ALA A 620 7.68 7.53 15.82
C ALA A 620 8.31 8.57 16.76
N VAL A 621 9.38 8.18 17.47
CA VAL A 621 10.05 8.94 18.53
C VAL A 621 11.52 9.16 18.16
N ALA A 622 12.05 10.37 18.38
CA ALA A 622 13.45 10.67 18.06
C ALA A 622 14.43 10.14 19.13
N ASN A 623 15.43 9.36 18.71
CA ASN A 623 16.54 8.96 19.57
C ASN A 623 17.54 10.11 19.68
N GLY A 624 17.33 10.97 20.68
CA GLY A 624 18.13 12.18 20.87
C GLY A 624 17.91 12.82 22.25
N GLY A 625 17.92 12.01 23.31
CA GLY A 625 17.82 12.44 24.71
C GLY A 625 16.47 13.02 25.17
N SER A 626 15.61 13.47 24.26
CA SER A 626 14.33 14.14 24.61
C SER A 626 13.12 13.21 24.69
N GLY A 627 13.19 11.99 24.14
CA GLY A 627 12.05 11.07 24.06
C GLY A 627 10.83 11.64 23.29
N ARG A 628 11.04 12.70 22.50
CA ARG A 628 9.96 13.46 21.87
C ARG A 628 9.36 12.68 20.69
N SER A 629 8.06 12.44 20.76
CA SER A 629 7.24 12.01 19.63
C SER A 629 7.39 13.00 18.46
N VAL A 630 7.73 12.51 17.28
CA VAL A 630 7.83 13.31 16.04
C VAL A 630 6.63 13.11 15.13
N TYR A 631 6.06 11.91 15.14
CA TYR A 631 4.80 11.54 14.50
C TYR A 631 4.05 10.59 15.44
N LYS A 632 2.73 10.75 15.50
CA LYS A 632 1.81 9.81 16.14
C LYS A 632 0.57 9.76 15.27
N HIS A 633 0.01 8.57 15.06
CA HIS A 633 -1.27 8.44 14.37
C HIS A 633 -2.38 9.09 15.21
N ASP A 634 -3.27 9.83 14.55
CA ASP A 634 -4.43 10.44 15.18
C ASP A 634 -5.48 9.37 15.60
N ASP A 635 -6.51 9.77 16.33
CA ASP A 635 -7.54 8.84 16.81
C ASP A 635 -8.48 8.39 15.67
N ASN A 636 -8.21 7.20 15.13
CA ASN A 636 -8.96 6.58 14.03
C ASN A 636 -10.30 6.01 14.55
N SER A 637 -11.22 6.91 14.88
CA SER A 637 -12.59 6.61 15.33
C SER A 637 -13.54 6.10 14.23
N GLY A 638 -13.06 6.05 12.99
CA GLY A 638 -13.73 5.45 11.85
C GLY A 638 -14.86 6.28 11.23
N GLU A 639 -15.29 5.85 10.04
CA GLU A 639 -16.38 6.45 9.28
C GLU A 639 -17.45 5.40 8.96
N ARG A 640 -18.72 5.63 9.35
CA ARG A 640 -19.83 4.73 9.00
C ARG A 640 -20.21 4.85 7.52
N ARG A 641 -19.53 4.09 6.66
CA ARG A 641 -19.74 4.05 5.20
C ARG A 641 -20.83 3.06 4.76
N VAL A 642 -21.16 2.06 5.57
CA VAL A 642 -22.22 1.07 5.31
C VAL A 642 -23.25 1.07 6.46
N LYS A 643 -24.53 0.85 6.14
CA LYS A 643 -25.59 0.73 7.16
C LYS A 643 -25.28 -0.47 8.08
N GLU A 644 -25.46 -0.31 9.38
CA GLU A 644 -25.26 -1.37 10.38
C GLU A 644 -25.98 -2.68 10.02
N VAL A 645 -27.29 -2.59 9.79
CA VAL A 645 -28.13 -3.73 9.38
C VAL A 645 -27.67 -4.40 8.09
N VAL A 646 -27.03 -3.68 7.16
CA VAL A 646 -26.49 -4.26 5.92
C VAL A 646 -25.23 -5.06 6.21
N ALA A 647 -24.32 -4.51 7.02
CA ALA A 647 -23.09 -5.20 7.40
C ALA A 647 -23.39 -6.47 8.22
N ASP A 648 -24.30 -6.42 9.19
CA ASP A 648 -24.69 -7.59 9.99
C ASP A 648 -25.34 -8.69 9.12
N ASN A 649 -26.15 -8.33 8.11
CA ASN A 649 -26.71 -9.30 7.18
C ASN A 649 -25.66 -9.88 6.20
N VAL A 650 -24.69 -9.06 5.75
CA VAL A 650 -23.53 -9.57 4.98
C VAL A 650 -22.77 -10.61 5.81
N THR A 651 -22.47 -10.32 7.08
CA THR A 651 -21.84 -11.26 8.01
C THR A 651 -22.65 -12.56 8.11
N SER A 652 -23.96 -12.48 8.36
CA SER A 652 -24.83 -13.66 8.51
C SER A 652 -24.89 -14.57 7.27
N ALA A 653 -24.69 -14.03 6.06
CA ALA A 653 -24.59 -14.81 4.82
C ALA A 653 -23.21 -15.45 4.60
N LEU A 654 -22.16 -14.90 5.22
CA LEU A 654 -20.77 -15.37 5.10
C LEU A 654 -20.32 -16.31 6.24
N GLU A 655 -21.02 -16.32 7.39
CA GLU A 655 -20.75 -17.21 8.53
C GLU A 655 -20.51 -18.70 8.18
N PRO A 656 -21.40 -19.39 7.43
CA PRO A 656 -21.23 -20.82 7.17
C PRO A 656 -20.08 -21.17 6.21
N ILE A 657 -19.48 -20.18 5.53
CA ILE A 657 -18.60 -20.43 4.37
C ILE A 657 -17.25 -21.04 4.78
N ALA A 658 -16.72 -20.69 5.95
CA ALA A 658 -15.48 -21.28 6.47
C ALA A 658 -15.63 -22.80 6.66
N SER A 659 -16.71 -23.24 7.31
CA SER A 659 -16.99 -24.67 7.53
C SER A 659 -17.38 -25.40 6.25
N TYR A 660 -18.14 -24.77 5.35
CA TYR A 660 -18.51 -25.35 4.05
C TYR A 660 -17.29 -25.52 3.12
N SER A 661 -16.33 -24.61 3.20
CA SER A 661 -15.08 -24.66 2.42
C SER A 661 -14.11 -25.67 3.05
N ASN A 662 -14.33 -26.97 2.84
CA ASN A 662 -13.46 -28.06 3.31
C ASN A 662 -13.20 -28.08 4.84
N GLY A 663 -14.13 -27.56 5.66
CA GLY A 663 -14.02 -27.62 7.12
C GLY A 663 -13.13 -26.57 7.78
N HIS A 664 -12.72 -25.51 7.07
CA HIS A 664 -11.83 -24.44 7.56
C HIS A 664 -12.44 -23.50 8.63
N GLY A 665 -13.37 -23.97 9.46
CA GLY A 665 -13.85 -23.23 10.63
C GLY A 665 -12.74 -22.96 11.66
N LEU A 666 -12.79 -21.82 12.35
CA LEU A 666 -11.73 -21.44 13.29
C LEU A 666 -11.72 -22.29 14.57
N ALA A 667 -10.54 -22.39 15.19
CA ALA A 667 -10.26 -23.26 16.33
C ALA A 667 -11.21 -23.01 17.52
N GLY A 668 -11.59 -24.09 18.21
CA GLY A 668 -12.55 -24.07 19.30
C GLY A 668 -13.98 -23.67 18.91
N GLY A 669 -14.29 -23.57 17.61
CA GLY A 669 -15.59 -23.09 17.11
C GLY A 669 -15.74 -21.57 17.18
N ARG A 670 -14.63 -20.81 17.12
CA ARG A 670 -14.68 -19.34 17.11
C ARG A 670 -15.54 -18.85 15.93
N PRO A 671 -16.55 -17.98 16.13
CA PRO A 671 -17.34 -17.42 15.05
C PRO A 671 -16.45 -16.71 14.02
N SER A 672 -16.70 -16.98 12.75
CA SER A 672 -16.01 -16.34 11.63
C SER A 672 -16.93 -16.25 10.42
N ALA A 673 -16.68 -15.29 9.56
CA ALA A 673 -17.42 -15.05 8.33
C ALA A 673 -16.41 -14.87 7.19
N SER A 674 -16.59 -15.57 6.07
CA SER A 674 -15.57 -15.61 5.01
C SER A 674 -16.16 -15.74 3.61
N LYS A 675 -15.33 -15.50 2.58
CA LYS A 675 -15.65 -15.76 1.18
C LYS A 675 -14.41 -16.23 0.42
N THR A 676 -14.57 -17.38 -0.22
CA THR A 676 -13.63 -17.94 -1.19
C THR A 676 -13.68 -17.22 -2.53
N GLY A 677 -12.54 -17.12 -3.22
CA GLY A 677 -12.42 -16.67 -4.60
C GLY A 677 -11.56 -17.61 -5.43
N THR A 678 -11.90 -17.77 -6.70
CA THR A 678 -11.09 -18.49 -7.70
C THR A 678 -11.23 -17.74 -9.02
N VAL A 679 -10.14 -17.68 -9.80
CA VAL A 679 -10.08 -17.09 -11.15
C VAL A 679 -9.57 -18.15 -12.12
N GLN A 680 -10.27 -18.35 -13.22
CA GLN A 680 -9.88 -19.29 -14.27
C GLN A 680 -8.80 -18.69 -15.19
N LEU A 681 -7.90 -19.54 -15.69
CA LEU A 681 -6.87 -19.19 -16.66
C LEU A 681 -7.48 -19.20 -18.08
N GLY A 682 -8.32 -18.20 -18.37
CA GLY A 682 -9.12 -18.16 -19.60
C GLY A 682 -9.92 -19.47 -19.80
N SER A 683 -10.04 -19.91 -21.05
CA SER A 683 -10.79 -21.13 -21.41
C SER A 683 -10.01 -22.44 -21.23
N THR A 684 -8.91 -22.47 -20.45
CA THR A 684 -8.04 -23.66 -20.34
C THR A 684 -8.55 -24.74 -19.39
N GLY A 685 -9.64 -24.50 -18.65
CA GLY A 685 -10.12 -25.36 -17.57
C GLY A 685 -9.26 -25.35 -16.30
N LYS A 686 -8.13 -24.62 -16.29
CA LYS A 686 -7.24 -24.48 -15.13
C LYS A 686 -7.52 -23.18 -14.36
N ASN A 687 -7.10 -23.12 -13.10
CA ASN A 687 -7.15 -21.90 -12.28
C ASN A 687 -5.86 -21.07 -12.42
N ARG A 688 -5.95 -19.76 -12.12
CA ARG A 688 -4.85 -18.78 -12.17
C ARG A 688 -4.54 -18.15 -10.81
N ASP A 689 -5.59 -17.70 -10.14
CA ASP A 689 -5.56 -17.05 -8.82
C ASP A 689 -6.62 -17.68 -7.92
N ALA A 690 -6.31 -17.83 -6.62
CA ALA A 690 -7.19 -18.38 -5.60
C ALA A 690 -7.13 -17.55 -4.32
N TRP A 691 -8.25 -17.44 -3.61
CA TRP A 691 -8.43 -16.53 -2.48
C TRP A 691 -9.26 -17.11 -1.35
N MET A 692 -8.93 -16.70 -0.13
CA MET A 692 -9.83 -16.74 1.02
C MET A 692 -9.76 -15.39 1.73
N VAL A 693 -10.90 -14.72 1.89
CA VAL A 693 -10.98 -13.46 2.65
C VAL A 693 -12.04 -13.62 3.72
N GLY A 694 -11.71 -13.35 4.97
CA GLY A 694 -12.63 -13.59 6.08
C GLY A 694 -12.18 -13.04 7.41
N TYR A 695 -13.12 -12.88 8.32
CA TYR A 695 -12.99 -12.09 9.54
C TYR A 695 -13.69 -12.71 10.75
N THR A 696 -13.30 -12.20 11.92
CA THR A 696 -14.05 -12.17 13.18
C THR A 696 -14.24 -10.70 13.57
N PRO A 697 -14.95 -10.36 14.66
CA PRO A 697 -14.98 -8.97 15.15
C PRO A 697 -13.61 -8.40 15.55
N GLN A 698 -12.57 -9.24 15.64
CA GLN A 698 -11.25 -8.94 16.21
C GLN A 698 -10.12 -8.92 15.16
N ALA A 699 -10.33 -9.50 13.98
CA ALA A 699 -9.35 -9.57 12.89
C ALA A 699 -10.06 -9.80 11.54
N SER A 700 -9.59 -9.14 10.49
CA SER A 700 -9.98 -9.40 9.10
C SER A 700 -8.74 -9.77 8.29
N THR A 701 -8.72 -10.97 7.71
CA THR A 701 -7.59 -11.48 6.93
C THR A 701 -7.98 -11.74 5.48
N ALA A 702 -7.19 -11.21 4.55
CA ALA A 702 -7.22 -11.58 3.14
C ALA A 702 -5.99 -12.42 2.79
N VAL A 703 -6.22 -13.56 2.13
CA VAL A 703 -5.19 -14.42 1.55
C VAL A 703 -5.42 -14.54 0.04
N TRP A 704 -4.36 -14.34 -0.73
CA TRP A 704 -4.25 -14.68 -2.14
C TRP A 704 -3.16 -15.73 -2.34
N VAL A 705 -3.39 -16.68 -3.25
CA VAL A 705 -2.39 -17.61 -3.77
C VAL A 705 -2.48 -17.59 -5.30
N GLY A 706 -1.34 -17.49 -5.97
CA GLY A 706 -1.24 -17.44 -7.43
C GLY A 706 0.16 -17.86 -7.91
N THR A 707 0.54 -17.48 -9.12
CA THR A 707 1.89 -17.71 -9.65
C THR A 707 2.53 -16.42 -10.15
N GLN A 708 3.86 -16.32 -10.07
CA GLN A 708 4.63 -15.11 -10.45
C GLN A 708 4.32 -14.58 -11.86
N ASN A 709 3.92 -15.45 -12.79
CA ASN A 709 3.66 -15.09 -14.19
C ASN A 709 2.19 -15.24 -14.60
N GLY A 710 1.26 -15.46 -13.65
CA GLY A 710 -0.16 -15.71 -13.97
C GLY A 710 -0.38 -16.99 -14.79
N THR A 711 0.48 -18.00 -14.62
CA THR A 711 0.34 -19.35 -15.18
C THR A 711 -0.62 -20.21 -14.35
N ALA A 712 -0.90 -21.42 -14.82
CA ALA A 712 -1.75 -22.40 -14.13
C ALA A 712 -1.35 -22.61 -12.66
N LEU A 713 -2.37 -22.60 -11.79
CA LEU A 713 -2.23 -22.72 -10.35
C LEU A 713 -2.59 -24.14 -9.90
N GLU A 714 -1.56 -24.99 -9.85
CA GLU A 714 -1.66 -26.41 -9.55
C GLU A 714 -0.70 -26.74 -8.39
N THR A 715 -1.06 -27.72 -7.57
CA THR A 715 -0.18 -28.27 -6.53
C THR A 715 0.97 -29.05 -7.15
N SER A 716 1.97 -29.44 -6.36
CA SER A 716 3.05 -30.33 -6.81
C SER A 716 2.56 -31.72 -7.28
N GLY A 717 1.36 -32.14 -6.87
CA GLY A 717 0.66 -33.33 -7.38
C GLY A 717 -0.21 -33.09 -8.62
N GLY A 718 -0.21 -31.88 -9.19
CA GLY A 718 -1.00 -31.52 -10.37
C GLY A 718 -2.49 -31.24 -10.12
N ALA A 719 -2.95 -31.25 -8.86
CA ALA A 719 -4.33 -30.92 -8.53
C ALA A 719 -4.55 -29.40 -8.59
N ALA A 720 -5.71 -28.96 -9.11
CA ALA A 720 -6.05 -27.54 -9.18
C ALA A 720 -6.20 -26.91 -7.79
N VAL A 721 -5.68 -25.69 -7.61
CA VAL A 721 -5.87 -24.91 -6.38
C VAL A 721 -7.15 -24.08 -6.50
N TRP A 722 -7.94 -24.04 -5.43
CA TRP A 722 -9.20 -23.33 -5.33
C TRP A 722 -9.17 -22.39 -4.11
N GLY A 723 -10.07 -21.42 -4.03
CA GLY A 723 -10.21 -20.59 -2.82
C GLY A 723 -10.42 -21.41 -1.53
N SER A 724 -11.03 -22.59 -1.65
CA SER A 724 -11.30 -23.55 -0.58
C SER A 724 -10.15 -24.51 -0.24
N THR A 725 -9.00 -24.44 -0.93
CA THR A 725 -7.78 -25.22 -0.59
C THR A 725 -6.70 -24.30 -0.04
N LEU A 726 -5.51 -24.20 -0.65
CA LEU A 726 -4.33 -23.53 -0.08
C LEU A 726 -4.56 -22.11 0.50
N PRO A 727 -5.42 -21.24 -0.08
CA PRO A 727 -5.74 -19.94 0.53
C PRO A 727 -6.53 -20.08 1.84
N SER A 728 -7.41 -21.06 1.95
CA SER A 728 -8.18 -21.36 3.17
C SER A 728 -7.30 -22.03 4.23
N ASP A 729 -6.38 -22.93 3.86
CA ASP A 729 -5.38 -23.50 4.78
C ASP A 729 -4.59 -22.37 5.46
N ILE A 730 -4.05 -21.46 4.65
CA ILE A 730 -3.26 -20.31 5.11
C ILE A 730 -4.11 -19.35 5.94
N TRP A 731 -5.35 -19.05 5.51
CA TRP A 731 -6.26 -18.14 6.23
C TRP A 731 -6.64 -18.70 7.60
N GLN A 732 -7.02 -19.97 7.69
CA GLN A 732 -7.43 -20.62 8.94
C GLN A 732 -6.26 -20.67 9.92
N TYR A 733 -5.06 -21.06 9.46
CA TYR A 733 -3.85 -21.06 10.28
C TYR A 733 -3.54 -19.63 10.80
N THR A 734 -3.49 -18.64 9.91
CA THR A 734 -3.19 -17.24 10.25
C THR A 734 -4.18 -16.70 11.28
N MET A 735 -5.48 -16.91 11.07
CA MET A 735 -6.55 -16.45 11.96
C MET A 735 -6.54 -17.16 13.31
N ASN A 736 -6.21 -18.45 13.35
CA ASN A 736 -6.08 -19.20 14.60
C ASN A 736 -4.90 -18.68 15.43
N GLY A 737 -3.71 -18.51 14.84
CA GLY A 737 -2.54 -18.01 15.54
C GLY A 737 -2.69 -16.55 15.98
N ALA A 738 -3.19 -15.66 15.11
CA ALA A 738 -3.44 -14.25 15.43
C ALA A 738 -4.43 -14.03 16.59
N LEU A 739 -5.33 -14.99 16.83
CA LEU A 739 -6.38 -14.92 17.86
C LEU A 739 -6.18 -15.92 19.00
N GLN A 740 -5.09 -16.69 19.03
CA GLN A 740 -4.87 -17.82 19.97
C GLN A 740 -5.00 -17.40 21.44
N ASN A 741 -4.49 -16.21 21.78
CA ASN A 741 -4.46 -15.64 23.13
C ASN A 741 -5.66 -14.72 23.43
N GLN A 742 -6.63 -14.60 22.51
CA GLN A 742 -7.77 -13.68 22.65
C GLN A 742 -9.06 -14.41 23.02
N GLN A 743 -9.90 -13.79 23.86
CA GLN A 743 -11.26 -14.25 24.11
C GLN A 743 -12.11 -14.28 22.83
N PHE A 744 -13.22 -15.02 22.84
CA PHE A 744 -14.12 -15.13 21.70
C PHE A 744 -15.09 -13.93 21.68
N THR A 745 -15.00 -13.08 20.66
CA THR A 745 -16.06 -12.11 20.35
C THR A 745 -17.02 -12.70 19.31
N TYR A 746 -18.32 -12.53 19.54
CA TYR A 746 -19.39 -13.05 18.69
C TYR A 746 -19.94 -11.95 17.79
N PHE A 747 -20.45 -12.34 16.62
CA PHE A 747 -21.23 -11.43 15.78
C PHE A 747 -22.59 -11.12 16.42
N PRO A 748 -23.12 -9.90 16.24
CA PRO A 748 -24.47 -9.56 16.70
C PRO A 748 -25.53 -10.19 15.81
N THR A 749 -26.73 -10.41 16.37
CA THR A 749 -27.89 -10.84 15.60
C THR A 749 -28.27 -9.76 14.56
N PRO A 750 -28.38 -10.10 13.26
CA PRO A 750 -28.72 -9.12 12.24
C PRO A 750 -30.14 -8.57 12.41
N GLY A 751 -30.32 -7.28 12.12
CA GLY A 751 -31.65 -6.68 11.99
C GLY A 751 -32.34 -7.07 10.67
N ALA A 752 -33.63 -6.74 10.55
CA ALA A 752 -34.41 -7.10 9.37
C ALA A 752 -34.18 -6.15 8.16
N ILE A 753 -34.09 -6.74 6.96
CA ILE A 753 -34.13 -6.07 5.66
C ILE A 753 -35.31 -6.66 4.89
N ALA A 754 -36.20 -5.81 4.36
CA ALA A 754 -37.45 -6.22 3.68
C ALA A 754 -38.26 -7.33 4.42
N GLY A 755 -38.30 -7.26 5.75
CA GLY A 755 -39.03 -8.20 6.60
C GLY A 755 -38.24 -9.44 7.08
N GLN A 756 -37.01 -9.64 6.60
CA GLN A 756 -36.17 -10.79 6.98
C GLN A 756 -34.89 -10.35 7.70
N ALA A 757 -34.61 -10.95 8.85
CA ALA A 757 -33.33 -10.83 9.55
C ALA A 757 -32.42 -12.04 9.25
N GLY A 758 -31.21 -11.81 8.75
CA GLY A 758 -30.20 -12.84 8.54
C GLY A 758 -30.52 -13.85 7.43
N ARG A 759 -29.67 -14.87 7.31
CA ARG A 759 -29.90 -16.00 6.38
C ARG A 759 -31.19 -16.76 6.74
N PRO A 760 -31.97 -17.22 5.75
CA PRO A 760 -33.19 -18.00 6.01
C PRO A 760 -32.83 -19.39 6.53
N GLU A 761 -33.70 -19.95 7.38
CA GLU A 761 -33.46 -21.20 8.12
C GLU A 761 -33.47 -22.44 7.20
N SER A 762 -34.24 -22.40 6.10
CA SER A 762 -34.26 -23.42 5.05
C SER A 762 -33.03 -23.29 4.13
N TYR A 763 -31.88 -23.80 4.59
CA TYR A 763 -30.61 -23.71 3.87
C TYR A 763 -30.61 -24.44 2.51
N TYR A 764 -31.38 -25.54 2.40
CA TYR A 764 -31.67 -26.25 1.16
C TYR A 764 -33.15 -26.12 0.79
N GLY A 765 -33.43 -25.47 -0.33
CA GLY A 765 -34.75 -25.49 -0.97
C GLY A 765 -34.77 -26.56 -2.06
N GLY A 766 -35.38 -27.72 -1.78
CA GLY A 766 -35.48 -28.81 -2.74
C GLY A 766 -36.40 -29.91 -2.24
N ASP A 767 -37.64 -29.92 -2.74
CA ASP A 767 -38.59 -31.00 -2.49
C ASP A 767 -38.12 -32.30 -3.17
N THR A 768 -37.45 -33.17 -2.43
CA THR A 768 -37.47 -34.60 -2.74
C THR A 768 -38.81 -35.16 -2.27
N THR A 769 -39.82 -35.15 -3.15
CA THR A 769 -41.07 -35.90 -2.92
C THR A 769 -40.79 -37.40 -2.96
N THR A 770 -40.28 -37.94 -1.85
CA THR A 770 -40.27 -39.38 -1.59
C THR A 770 -41.71 -39.84 -1.42
N THR A 771 -42.24 -40.51 -2.44
CA THR A 771 -43.51 -41.22 -2.38
C THR A 771 -43.39 -42.40 -1.42
N ASP A 772 -43.60 -42.16 -0.13
CA ASP A 772 -43.46 -43.16 0.92
C ASP A 772 -44.70 -44.06 0.99
N THR A 773 -44.59 -45.25 0.38
CA THR A 773 -45.67 -46.24 0.29
C THR A 773 -45.86 -46.95 1.62
N SER A 774 -46.51 -46.27 2.57
CA SER A 774 -46.69 -46.71 3.96
C SER A 774 -47.44 -48.04 4.07
N THR A 775 -46.68 -49.14 4.17
CA THR A 775 -47.23 -50.49 4.40
C THR A 775 -47.26 -50.77 5.89
N LYS A 776 -48.42 -50.54 6.51
CA LYS A 776 -48.66 -50.62 7.96
C LYS A 776 -48.36 -52.01 8.55
N LYS A 777 -47.49 -52.07 9.57
CA LYS A 777 -47.50 -53.14 10.58
C LYS A 777 -47.10 -52.61 11.96
N GLU A 778 -47.91 -52.94 12.97
CA GLU A 778 -47.68 -52.56 14.36
C GLU A 778 -46.76 -53.55 15.09
N SER A 779 -45.98 -53.05 16.05
CA SER A 779 -45.85 -53.71 17.35
C SER A 779 -45.58 -52.67 18.44
N LYS A 780 -45.99 -52.98 19.67
CA LYS A 780 -45.93 -52.07 20.83
C LYS A 780 -44.96 -52.63 21.87
N SER A 781 -44.16 -51.77 22.49
CA SER A 781 -43.77 -51.96 23.89
C SER A 781 -43.54 -50.62 24.59
N SER A 782 -43.56 -50.64 25.92
CA SER A 782 -43.70 -49.45 26.76
C SER A 782 -42.51 -49.29 27.71
N SER A 783 -42.05 -48.05 27.88
CA SER A 783 -41.69 -47.56 29.22
C SER A 783 -41.82 -46.03 29.31
N LYS A 784 -42.19 -45.55 30.50
CA LYS A 784 -42.18 -44.13 30.88
C LYS A 784 -41.23 -43.95 32.06
N HIS A 785 -40.42 -42.89 32.06
CA HIS A 785 -40.22 -42.10 33.28
C HIS A 785 -39.79 -40.65 32.99
N LYS A 786 -40.08 -39.75 33.95
CA LYS A 786 -39.71 -38.33 33.95
C LYS A 786 -38.56 -38.08 34.95
N PRO A 787 -37.81 -36.96 34.82
CA PRO A 787 -36.62 -36.70 35.63
C PRO A 787 -36.93 -36.08 36.99
N LYS A 788 -35.89 -36.02 37.85
CA LYS A 788 -35.87 -35.26 39.10
C LYS A 788 -34.55 -34.46 39.22
N LYS A 789 -34.63 -33.30 39.88
CA LYS A 789 -33.50 -32.62 40.54
C LYS A 789 -33.34 -33.23 41.96
N ASP A 790 -32.36 -32.91 42.82
CA ASP A 790 -31.66 -31.63 43.03
C ASP A 790 -30.43 -31.76 43.97
N HIS A 791 -29.72 -30.63 44.18
CA HIS A 791 -28.94 -30.23 45.38
C HIS A 791 -27.56 -30.85 45.75
N SER A 792 -26.52 -29.99 45.64
CA SER A 792 -25.48 -29.61 46.65
C SER A 792 -24.55 -30.61 47.38
N GLY A 793 -23.26 -30.26 47.53
CA GLY A 793 -22.50 -30.61 48.76
C GLY A 793 -20.95 -30.74 48.71
N LYS A 794 -20.23 -29.62 48.89
CA LYS A 794 -18.88 -29.43 49.52
C LYS A 794 -17.66 -30.36 49.25
N GLU A 795 -16.56 -29.69 48.87
CA GLU A 795 -15.20 -29.74 49.47
C GLU A 795 -14.56 -31.07 49.93
N ASN A 796 -13.42 -31.46 49.31
CA ASN A 796 -12.11 -31.51 50.00
C ASN A 796 -10.91 -31.73 49.04
N HIS A 797 -9.70 -31.42 49.53
CA HIS A 797 -8.39 -31.63 48.87
C HIS A 797 -7.42 -32.23 49.91
N PRO A 798 -6.49 -33.12 49.53
CA PRO A 798 -5.15 -32.65 49.13
C PRO A 798 -4.36 -33.50 48.09
N LYS A 799 -3.28 -32.89 47.57
CA LYS A 799 -1.94 -33.38 47.13
C LYS A 799 -1.74 -34.93 46.98
N THR A 800 -0.98 -35.48 46.02
CA THR A 800 0.32 -34.99 45.45
C THR A 800 0.74 -35.74 44.16
N GLN A 801 1.73 -35.18 43.42
CA GLN A 801 2.73 -35.86 42.53
C GLN A 801 2.33 -36.56 41.20
N SER A 802 2.62 -35.86 40.10
CA SER A 802 3.48 -36.26 38.95
C SER A 802 3.54 -37.73 38.45
N ARG A 803 3.02 -37.97 37.23
CA ARG A 803 3.77 -38.65 36.13
C ARG A 803 3.08 -38.49 34.77
N SER A 804 3.85 -38.58 33.67
CA SER A 804 3.35 -38.61 32.28
C SER A 804 3.02 -40.03 31.81
N PRO A 805 2.09 -40.15 30.85
CA PRO A 805 2.30 -40.97 29.64
C PRO A 805 2.12 -40.10 28.37
N LEU A 806 2.86 -40.23 27.27
CA LEU A 806 3.24 -41.39 26.44
C LEU A 806 2.08 -42.04 25.66
N LEU A 807 2.33 -42.23 24.37
CA LEU A 807 1.43 -42.78 23.36
C LEU A 807 1.31 -44.31 23.48
N PRO A 808 0.14 -44.90 23.13
CA PRO A 808 0.05 -46.26 22.62
C PRO A 808 0.27 -46.30 21.10
N ASP A 809 0.65 -47.46 20.55
CA ASP A 809 1.01 -47.65 19.14
C ASP A 809 0.64 -49.08 18.67
N ILE A 810 0.50 -49.31 17.34
CA ILE A 810 0.39 -50.62 16.65
C ILE A 810 -0.93 -51.43 16.97
N PRO A 811 -1.44 -52.37 16.12
CA PRO A 811 -1.07 -52.79 14.75
C PRO A 811 -2.19 -52.56 13.68
N GLY A 812 -1.90 -52.89 12.41
CA GLY A 812 -2.90 -52.98 11.31
C GLY A 812 -2.73 -54.24 10.44
N MET A 813 -3.57 -54.42 9.40
CA MET A 813 -3.40 -55.49 8.40
C MET A 813 -3.97 -55.18 7.00
N ARG A 814 -3.20 -55.64 5.99
CA ARG A 814 -3.60 -56.19 4.66
C ARG A 814 -4.47 -55.33 3.70
N ASN A 815 -3.81 -54.87 2.65
CA ASN A 815 -4.38 -54.37 1.39
C ASN A 815 -4.53 -55.53 0.35
N PRO A 816 -5.68 -55.66 -0.36
CA PRO A 816 -5.82 -56.58 -1.49
C PRO A 816 -6.34 -55.93 -2.81
N PHE A 817 -5.69 -56.30 -3.92
CA PHE A 817 -6.13 -56.17 -5.34
C PHE A 817 -6.31 -54.78 -6.00
N GLY A 818 -5.40 -54.48 -6.94
CA GLY A 818 -5.71 -54.65 -8.38
C GLY A 818 -6.35 -53.48 -9.14
N PRO A 819 -5.69 -52.91 -10.18
CA PRO A 819 -6.27 -51.85 -11.00
C PRO A 819 -7.21 -52.38 -12.10
N SER A 820 -8.35 -51.73 -12.29
CA SER A 820 -9.25 -51.97 -13.43
C SER A 820 -8.96 -51.01 -14.60
N ARG A 821 -8.79 -51.55 -15.81
CA ARG A 821 -8.80 -50.78 -17.06
C ARG A 821 -10.23 -50.70 -17.59
N SER A 822 -10.68 -49.49 -17.96
CA SER A 822 -11.72 -49.34 -18.97
C SER A 822 -11.46 -48.10 -19.82
N THR A 823 -11.72 -48.21 -21.12
CA THR A 823 -11.62 -47.12 -22.10
C THR A 823 -12.96 -46.95 -22.81
N PRO A 824 -13.45 -45.71 -22.94
CA PRO A 824 -14.36 -45.33 -24.02
C PRO A 824 -13.56 -44.80 -25.22
N LYS A 825 -14.13 -44.88 -26.42
CA LYS A 825 -13.58 -44.29 -27.65
C LYS A 825 -14.16 -42.90 -27.86
N SER A 826 -13.33 -41.93 -28.26
CA SER A 826 -13.81 -40.71 -28.91
C SER A 826 -13.99 -40.94 -30.41
N PRO A 827 -15.03 -40.36 -31.06
CA PRO A 827 -15.00 -40.02 -32.47
C PRO A 827 -14.40 -38.61 -32.66
N GLU A 828 -13.69 -38.39 -33.76
CA GLU A 828 -13.20 -37.06 -34.19
C GLU A 828 -14.26 -36.35 -35.06
N SER A 829 -14.31 -35.02 -34.99
CA SER A 829 -14.87 -34.19 -36.07
C SER A 829 -14.36 -32.75 -35.99
N ASP A 830 -13.72 -32.26 -37.06
CA ASP A 830 -13.28 -30.87 -37.23
C ASP A 830 -14.41 -29.84 -37.17
N ASN A 831 -14.15 -28.66 -36.58
CA ASN A 831 -13.95 -27.43 -37.37
C ASN A 831 -13.61 -26.17 -36.54
N ARG A 832 -12.53 -25.50 -36.97
CA ARG A 832 -12.34 -24.03 -37.11
C ARG A 832 -12.59 -23.09 -35.93
N ASP A 833 -11.49 -22.50 -35.48
CA ASP A 833 -11.25 -21.06 -35.28
C ASP A 833 -12.46 -20.09 -35.16
N ASN A 834 -12.47 -19.33 -34.06
CA ASN A 834 -12.26 -17.87 -34.11
C ASN A 834 -12.05 -17.31 -32.69
N GLY A 835 -10.81 -17.34 -32.18
CA GLY A 835 -10.46 -16.81 -30.86
C GLY A 835 -10.23 -15.29 -30.88
N VAL A 836 -11.11 -14.52 -30.24
CA VAL A 836 -10.90 -13.06 -30.04
C VAL A 836 -10.23 -12.81 -28.69
N LEU A 837 -8.97 -12.37 -28.74
CA LEU A 837 -8.22 -11.90 -27.58
C LEU A 837 -8.68 -10.50 -27.18
N TRP A 838 -9.01 -10.31 -25.90
CA TRP A 838 -9.05 -9.00 -25.27
C TRP A 838 -7.66 -8.64 -24.75
N ARG A 839 -7.34 -7.34 -24.75
CA ARG A 839 -6.07 -6.76 -24.30
C ARG A 839 -6.27 -5.99 -23.00
#